data_AF-A0A2V9R8S9-F1
#
_entry.id   AF-A0A2V9R8S9-F1
#
_cell.length_a   1.000
_cell.length_b   1.000
_cell.length_c   1.000
_cell.angle_alpha   90.00
_cell.angle_beta   90.00
_cell.angle_gamma   90.00
#
_symmetry.space_group_name_H-M   'P 1'
#
loop_
_entity.id
_entity.type
_entity.pdbx_description
1 polymer ?
#
loop_
_entity_poly.entity_id
_entity_poly.type
_entity_poly.pdbx_seq_one_letter_code
_entity_poly.pdbx_strand_id
1 'polypeptide(L)'
;MNKSNQTLSVVDRIYRLLLRGYPAEFREKYETPMAQVFRDRCREEFARKGYWGLIQLSLHTLLDLLWTVVLEHMDRLSQDVRYGCRMLAGNPGFTIMAVLALALGIGANGAIFSAMTTALTPLPYKEPERLVVVHQIQGLISNAHFDKWKKENRVFEQMAAFCWEGVNLTDGQMPEYLIRARVSNDYFTVLGVTARLGRTLPEPETSGHSHEVVISYDLWQRRYHSDPALLGKPLTLNGENFRVVGIMPAGFYPPGNESVEVWTPIDWEALETDGSPQLGFPAIARLKPGNTLASARADMARIDQESAQDALTDLSARAGVDSLNQPDYSRYLGPTFTILQICVTFMLLLACANVAALLLARATQRQKEMSIRVTLGASRPRLVRQLLTESLMLALLGGALGLLFAFGITHLMASALASAHTEFPLYGGLTGIGMNSRVLGFTLLTTLLTGLVFGLMPALRASQGNLTESLEKRRWTGFLGRQHIHSWLVVLEVAIALTLLTRVALEIQEFFETPDKFRFGLNPARVLTMEIHLPEKQYPGKSQIIAAYEQVLQKVETLPGVQSSGVVGRAPWFDNSGSLFAGFNCVGVAREPANSPSPPRGRVSFLGLIDPGLMRAMRISMRKGRYFTEQDLVDKVPPAIINEGLADTLFREEDPIGKTVKLVDLPDNLKILTTSPSLLEKRNQTIAVEPGTLYSVVE
;
A
#
# COMPACT_ATOMS: atom_id res chain seq x y z
N MET A 1 -64.02 -43.65 -8.52
CA MET A 1 -63.76 -43.02 -7.19
C MET A 1 -62.28 -42.74 -6.87
N ASN A 2 -61.33 -42.69 -7.82
CA ASN A 2 -59.90 -42.86 -7.43
C ASN A 2 -58.81 -41.90 -8.03
N LYS A 3 -59.15 -40.78 -8.71
CA LYS A 3 -58.15 -39.76 -9.12
C LYS A 3 -58.31 -38.39 -8.44
N SER A 4 -59.55 -38.02 -8.10
CA SER A 4 -59.88 -36.75 -7.40
C SER A 4 -59.37 -36.72 -5.95
N ASN A 5 -59.46 -37.84 -5.21
CA ASN A 5 -58.94 -37.90 -3.84
C ASN A 5 -57.41 -37.84 -3.76
N GLN A 6 -56.70 -38.37 -4.76
CA GLN A 6 -55.23 -38.30 -4.81
C GLN A 6 -54.74 -36.87 -5.01
N THR A 7 -55.35 -36.12 -5.93
CA THR A 7 -54.99 -34.72 -6.24
C THR A 7 -55.29 -33.78 -5.07
N LEU A 8 -56.43 -33.94 -4.39
CA LEU A 8 -56.70 -33.22 -3.13
C LEU A 8 -55.68 -33.54 -2.04
N SER A 9 -55.20 -34.79 -1.93
CA SER A 9 -54.17 -35.16 -0.94
C SER A 9 -52.79 -34.56 -1.22
N VAL A 10 -52.46 -34.33 -2.50
CA VAL A 10 -51.20 -33.70 -2.90
C VAL A 10 -51.22 -32.21 -2.58
N VAL A 11 -52.32 -31.52 -2.89
CA VAL A 11 -52.49 -30.09 -2.60
C VAL A 11 -52.52 -29.81 -1.09
N ASP A 12 -53.17 -30.67 -0.29
CA ASP A 12 -53.14 -30.58 1.18
C ASP A 12 -51.73 -30.83 1.75
N ARG A 13 -50.94 -31.74 1.15
CA ARG A 13 -49.53 -31.95 1.54
C ARG A 13 -48.65 -30.75 1.23
N ILE A 14 -48.80 -30.14 0.05
CA ILE A 14 -48.07 -28.94 -0.35
C ILE A 14 -48.43 -27.77 0.57
N TYR A 15 -49.71 -27.59 0.90
CA TYR A 15 -50.18 -26.56 1.81
C TYR A 15 -49.60 -26.73 3.23
N ARG A 16 -49.60 -27.96 3.78
CA ARG A 16 -48.93 -28.23 5.07
C ARG A 16 -47.42 -28.02 5.02
N LEU A 17 -46.78 -28.29 3.89
CA LEU A 17 -45.35 -28.02 3.71
C LEU A 17 -45.06 -26.51 3.72
N LEU A 18 -45.93 -25.70 3.09
CA LEU A 18 -45.84 -24.23 3.10
C LEU A 18 -46.15 -23.64 4.47
N LEU A 19 -47.07 -24.25 5.23
CA LEU A 19 -47.34 -23.86 6.63
C LEU A 19 -46.12 -24.04 7.54
N ARG A 20 -45.13 -24.86 7.16
CA ARG A 20 -43.84 -24.93 7.87
C ARG A 20 -43.01 -23.66 7.73
N GLY A 21 -43.29 -22.85 6.70
CA GLY A 21 -42.71 -21.52 6.52
C GLY A 21 -43.18 -20.52 7.58
N TYR A 22 -44.30 -20.77 8.27
CA TYR A 22 -44.72 -19.94 9.40
C TYR A 22 -43.88 -20.19 10.67
N PRO A 23 -43.70 -19.17 11.52
CA PRO A 23 -43.04 -19.31 12.81
C PRO A 23 -43.68 -20.42 13.65
N ALA A 24 -42.86 -21.17 14.39
CA ALA A 24 -43.30 -22.36 15.14
C ALA A 24 -44.54 -22.10 16.03
N GLU A 25 -44.59 -20.96 16.72
CA GLU A 25 -45.72 -20.57 17.59
C GLU A 25 -47.02 -20.27 16.82
N PHE A 26 -46.92 -19.71 15.60
CA PHE A 26 -48.10 -19.48 14.77
C PHE A 26 -48.66 -20.82 14.31
N ARG A 27 -47.76 -21.70 13.89
CA ARG A 27 -48.09 -23.05 13.43
C ARG A 27 -48.76 -23.85 14.54
N GLU A 28 -48.21 -23.84 15.75
CA GLU A 28 -48.75 -24.56 16.90
C GLU A 28 -50.19 -24.13 17.25
N LYS A 29 -50.56 -22.88 16.98
CA LYS A 29 -51.89 -22.33 17.27
C LYS A 29 -52.86 -22.35 16.07
N TYR A 30 -52.37 -22.23 14.84
CA TYR A 30 -53.20 -21.97 13.66
C TYR A 30 -53.01 -22.96 12.49
N GLU A 31 -52.06 -23.91 12.56
CA GLU A 31 -51.86 -24.91 11.50
C GLU A 31 -53.11 -25.76 11.26
N THR A 32 -53.70 -26.32 12.31
CA THR A 32 -54.87 -27.20 12.23
C THR A 32 -56.12 -26.47 11.71
N PRO A 33 -56.48 -25.29 12.26
CA PRO A 33 -57.60 -24.50 11.74
C PRO A 33 -57.40 -24.05 10.29
N MET A 34 -56.21 -23.56 9.91
CA MET A 34 -55.95 -23.11 8.54
C MET A 34 -55.94 -24.27 7.55
N ALA A 35 -55.40 -25.42 7.92
CA ALA A 35 -55.43 -26.61 7.08
C ALA A 35 -56.86 -27.14 6.87
N GLN A 36 -57.74 -27.02 7.87
CA GLN A 36 -59.15 -27.39 7.74
C GLN A 36 -59.89 -26.45 6.79
N VAL A 37 -59.80 -25.13 7.01
CA VAL A 37 -60.46 -24.12 6.14
C VAL A 37 -60.00 -24.24 4.69
N PHE A 38 -58.71 -24.48 4.46
CA PHE A 38 -58.18 -24.69 3.11
C PHE A 38 -58.73 -25.96 2.46
N ARG A 39 -58.83 -27.07 3.22
CA ARG A 39 -59.40 -28.33 2.73
C ARG A 39 -60.87 -28.18 2.34
N ASP A 40 -61.63 -27.44 3.14
CA ASP A 40 -63.04 -27.17 2.90
C ASP A 40 -63.24 -26.30 1.65
N ARG A 41 -62.46 -25.22 1.49
CA ARG A 41 -62.47 -24.40 0.27
C ARG A 41 -62.04 -25.19 -0.98
N CYS A 42 -61.06 -26.08 -0.86
CA CYS A 42 -60.63 -26.93 -1.97
C CYS A 42 -61.75 -27.88 -2.43
N ARG A 43 -62.54 -28.43 -1.49
CA ARG A 43 -63.69 -29.30 -1.83
C ARG A 43 -64.81 -28.51 -2.51
N GLU A 44 -65.10 -27.30 -2.05
CA GLU A 44 -66.12 -26.44 -2.64
C GLU A 44 -65.76 -25.95 -4.06
N GLU A 45 -64.53 -25.48 -4.27
CA GLU A 45 -64.09 -25.01 -5.59
C GLU A 45 -63.94 -26.17 -6.59
N PHE A 46 -63.54 -27.36 -6.12
CA PHE A 46 -63.54 -28.57 -6.96
C PHE A 46 -64.95 -28.90 -7.45
N ALA A 47 -65.97 -28.79 -6.59
CA ALA A 47 -67.35 -29.05 -6.94
C ALA A 47 -67.92 -28.01 -7.92
N ARG A 48 -67.43 -26.76 -7.89
CA ARG A 48 -67.91 -25.67 -8.76
C ARG A 48 -67.22 -25.59 -10.12
N LYS A 49 -65.89 -25.69 -10.15
CA LYS A 49 -65.07 -25.38 -11.34
C LYS A 49 -64.12 -26.52 -11.73
N GLY A 50 -64.25 -27.69 -11.11
CA GLY A 50 -63.40 -28.85 -11.37
C GLY A 50 -61.92 -28.57 -11.10
N TYR A 51 -61.04 -29.13 -11.93
CA TYR A 51 -59.59 -29.00 -11.74
C TYR A 51 -59.07 -27.56 -11.94
N TRP A 52 -59.67 -26.76 -12.82
CA TRP A 52 -59.24 -25.39 -13.08
C TRP A 52 -59.45 -24.47 -11.88
N GLY A 53 -60.58 -24.60 -11.18
CA GLY A 53 -60.82 -23.86 -9.93
C GLY A 53 -59.85 -24.23 -8.82
N LEU A 54 -59.47 -25.50 -8.75
CA LEU A 54 -58.51 -26.00 -7.76
C LEU A 54 -57.09 -25.46 -8.01
N ILE A 55 -56.66 -25.38 -9.27
CA ILE A 55 -55.37 -24.77 -9.66
C ILE A 55 -55.37 -23.26 -9.37
N GLN A 56 -56.45 -22.55 -9.73
CA GLN A 56 -56.54 -21.10 -9.49
C GLN A 56 -56.56 -20.76 -8.00
N LEU A 57 -57.35 -21.49 -7.20
CA LEU A 57 -57.41 -21.33 -5.75
C LEU A 57 -56.04 -21.61 -5.11
N SER A 58 -55.43 -22.75 -5.45
CA SER A 58 -54.13 -23.14 -4.89
C SER A 58 -53.03 -22.14 -5.20
N LEU A 59 -52.94 -21.63 -6.44
CA LEU A 59 -51.96 -20.61 -6.83
C LEU A 59 -52.18 -19.28 -6.10
N HIS A 60 -53.43 -18.82 -5.96
CA HIS A 60 -53.76 -17.60 -5.24
C HIS A 60 -53.44 -17.73 -3.75
N THR A 61 -53.84 -18.82 -3.10
CA THR A 61 -53.47 -19.09 -1.70
C THR A 61 -51.97 -19.27 -1.49
N LEU A 62 -51.23 -19.76 -2.49
CA LEU A 62 -49.77 -19.88 -2.44
C LEU A 62 -49.09 -18.51 -2.40
N LEU A 63 -49.52 -17.60 -3.28
CA LEU A 63 -49.02 -16.22 -3.34
C LEU A 63 -49.41 -15.45 -2.08
N ASP A 64 -50.64 -15.59 -1.62
CA ASP A 64 -51.10 -14.99 -0.36
C ASP A 64 -50.33 -15.53 0.83
N LEU A 65 -50.11 -16.86 0.93
CA LEU A 65 -49.30 -17.44 2.01
C LEU A 65 -47.87 -16.91 1.99
N LEU A 66 -47.24 -16.84 0.81
CA LEU A 66 -45.88 -16.33 0.69
C LEU A 66 -45.80 -14.88 1.18
N TRP A 67 -46.78 -14.05 0.82
CA TRP A 67 -46.86 -12.67 1.27
C TRP A 67 -47.12 -12.55 2.78
N THR A 68 -48.08 -13.29 3.32
CA THR A 68 -48.43 -13.23 4.75
C THR A 68 -47.35 -13.84 5.64
N VAL A 69 -46.66 -14.90 5.19
CA VAL A 69 -45.48 -15.44 5.90
C VAL A 69 -44.40 -14.38 6.03
N VAL A 70 -44.13 -13.60 4.97
CA VAL A 70 -43.16 -12.50 5.01
C VAL A 70 -43.62 -11.40 5.95
N LEU A 71 -44.87 -10.94 5.83
CA LEU A 71 -45.43 -9.92 6.73
C LEU A 71 -45.36 -10.33 8.19
N GLU A 72 -45.70 -11.57 8.52
CA GLU A 72 -45.68 -12.04 9.91
C GLU A 72 -44.26 -12.18 10.46
N HIS A 73 -43.28 -12.54 9.61
CA HIS A 73 -41.87 -12.47 9.98
C HIS A 73 -41.41 -11.02 10.18
N MET A 74 -41.85 -10.08 9.34
CA MET A 74 -41.52 -8.66 9.46
C MET A 74 -42.11 -8.03 10.72
N ASP A 75 -43.37 -8.29 11.06
CA ASP A 75 -44.01 -7.78 12.28
C ASP A 75 -43.28 -8.27 13.53
N ARG A 76 -42.93 -9.56 13.53
CA ARG A 76 -42.17 -10.19 14.60
C ARG A 76 -40.74 -9.66 14.70
N LEU A 77 -40.07 -9.43 13.57
CA LEU A 77 -38.75 -8.82 13.52
C LEU A 77 -38.80 -7.37 14.04
N SER A 78 -39.81 -6.60 13.64
CA SER A 78 -40.04 -5.22 14.10
C SER A 78 -40.25 -5.15 15.61
N GLN A 79 -41.01 -6.09 16.18
CA GLN A 79 -41.14 -6.23 17.64
C GLN A 79 -39.80 -6.53 18.31
N ASP A 80 -39.05 -7.50 17.77
CA ASP A 80 -37.75 -7.90 18.33
C ASP A 80 -36.72 -6.76 18.22
N VAL A 81 -36.72 -6.00 17.13
CA VAL A 81 -35.87 -4.80 16.94
C VAL A 81 -36.26 -3.68 17.90
N ARG A 82 -37.55 -3.34 18.02
CA ARG A 82 -38.01 -2.32 19.00
C ARG A 82 -37.64 -2.70 20.42
N TYR A 83 -37.77 -3.99 20.74
CA TYR A 83 -37.36 -4.51 22.03
C TYR A 83 -35.84 -4.41 22.21
N GLY A 84 -35.06 -4.82 21.21
CA GLY A 84 -33.60 -4.70 21.21
C GLY A 84 -33.15 -3.26 21.41
N CYS A 85 -33.73 -2.29 20.70
CA CYS A 85 -33.45 -0.86 20.89
C CYS A 85 -33.68 -0.42 22.34
N ARG A 86 -34.82 -0.80 22.95
CA ARG A 86 -35.11 -0.49 24.36
C ARG A 86 -34.10 -1.13 25.31
N MET A 87 -33.68 -2.36 25.04
CA MET A 87 -32.71 -3.06 25.86
C MET A 87 -31.31 -2.46 25.78
N LEU A 88 -30.90 -2.02 24.59
CA LEU A 88 -29.63 -1.36 24.36
C LEU A 88 -29.60 0.04 24.98
N ALA A 89 -30.69 0.80 24.86
CA ALA A 89 -30.84 2.12 25.48
C ALA A 89 -30.93 2.06 27.01
N GLY A 90 -31.57 1.02 27.56
CA GLY A 90 -31.70 0.83 29.00
C GLY A 90 -30.40 0.48 29.73
N ASN A 91 -29.32 0.23 28.99
CA ASN A 91 -28.02 -0.15 29.57
C ASN A 91 -26.85 0.41 28.72
N PRO A 92 -26.65 1.73 28.75
CA PRO A 92 -25.75 2.40 27.83
C PRO A 92 -24.29 1.99 28.01
N GLY A 93 -23.81 1.75 29.23
CA GLY A 93 -22.42 1.38 29.48
C GLY A 93 -22.00 0.08 28.79
N PHE A 94 -22.83 -0.96 28.86
CA PHE A 94 -22.59 -2.22 28.15
C PHE A 94 -22.63 -2.01 26.63
N THR A 95 -23.65 -1.32 26.13
CA THR A 95 -23.83 -1.11 24.69
C THR A 95 -22.65 -0.32 24.11
N ILE A 96 -22.21 0.75 24.77
CA ILE A 96 -21.07 1.56 24.33
C ILE A 96 -19.79 0.71 24.29
N MET A 97 -19.49 -0.04 25.36
CA MET A 97 -18.30 -0.89 25.41
C MET A 97 -18.31 -1.97 24.34
N ALA A 98 -19.45 -2.64 24.14
CA ALA A 98 -19.59 -3.67 23.12
C ALA A 98 -19.47 -3.10 21.70
N VAL A 99 -20.12 -1.97 21.42
CA VAL A 99 -20.05 -1.29 20.12
C VAL A 99 -18.63 -0.80 19.83
N LEU A 100 -17.93 -0.20 20.79
CA LEU A 100 -16.55 0.26 20.61
C LEU A 100 -15.58 -0.91 20.36
N ALA A 101 -15.69 -1.99 21.12
CA ALA A 101 -14.84 -3.16 20.95
C ALA A 101 -15.02 -3.80 19.55
N LEU A 102 -16.28 -3.97 19.12
CA LEU A 102 -16.60 -4.48 17.79
C LEU A 102 -16.16 -3.51 16.70
N ALA A 103 -16.36 -2.21 16.88
CA ALA A 103 -15.98 -1.19 15.91
C ALA A 103 -14.48 -1.17 15.66
N LEU A 104 -13.66 -1.24 16.71
CA LEU A 104 -12.20 -1.30 16.56
C LEU A 104 -11.75 -2.58 15.85
N GLY A 105 -12.28 -3.75 16.25
CA GLY A 105 -11.94 -5.02 15.63
C GLY A 105 -12.36 -5.09 14.15
N ILE A 106 -13.60 -4.72 13.84
CA ILE A 106 -14.15 -4.75 12.48
C ILE A 106 -13.47 -3.67 11.61
N GLY A 107 -13.24 -2.48 12.15
CA GLY A 107 -12.62 -1.36 11.45
C GLY A 107 -11.15 -1.62 11.09
N ALA A 108 -10.36 -2.13 12.02
CA ALA A 108 -8.96 -2.51 11.76
C ALA A 108 -8.86 -3.62 10.71
N ASN A 109 -9.74 -4.63 10.76
CA ASN A 109 -9.82 -5.67 9.73
C ASN A 109 -10.17 -5.09 8.36
N GLY A 110 -11.15 -4.18 8.30
CA GLY A 110 -11.54 -3.50 7.06
C GLY A 110 -10.41 -2.68 6.44
N ALA A 111 -9.65 -1.95 7.28
CA ALA A 111 -8.54 -1.11 6.83
C ALA A 111 -7.37 -1.92 6.25
N ILE A 112 -6.92 -2.97 6.96
CA ILE A 112 -5.81 -3.82 6.47
C ILE A 112 -6.25 -4.64 5.27
N PHE A 113 -7.49 -5.12 5.23
CA PHE A 113 -8.03 -5.78 4.05
C PHE A 113 -8.07 -4.83 2.83
N SER A 114 -8.41 -3.55 3.03
CA SER A 114 -8.31 -2.54 1.97
C SER A 114 -6.87 -2.40 1.45
N ALA A 115 -5.90 -2.24 2.34
CA ALA A 115 -4.49 -2.15 1.95
C ALA A 115 -4.00 -3.41 1.22
N MET A 116 -4.37 -4.60 1.72
CA MET A 116 -4.02 -5.89 1.12
C MET A 116 -4.69 -6.12 -0.23
N THR A 117 -5.94 -5.68 -0.43
CA THR A 117 -6.61 -5.83 -1.72
C THR A 117 -6.09 -4.84 -2.75
N THR A 118 -5.72 -3.64 -2.33
CA THR A 118 -5.11 -2.63 -3.21
C THR A 118 -3.74 -3.11 -3.67
N ALA A 119 -2.94 -3.66 -2.76
CA ALA A 119 -1.66 -4.33 -3.05
C ALA A 119 -1.75 -5.45 -4.09
N LEU A 120 -2.88 -6.17 -4.13
CA LEU A 120 -3.11 -7.30 -5.02
C LEU A 120 -3.84 -6.89 -6.31
N THR A 121 -4.19 -5.61 -6.45
CA THR A 121 -4.85 -5.11 -7.66
C THR A 121 -3.81 -5.01 -8.77
N PRO A 122 -4.05 -5.65 -9.94
CA PRO A 122 -3.10 -5.58 -11.04
C PRO A 122 -2.95 -4.14 -11.51
N LEU A 123 -1.75 -3.79 -11.96
CA LEU A 123 -1.44 -2.46 -12.49
C LEU A 123 -2.40 -2.12 -13.64
N PRO A 124 -2.81 -0.85 -13.80
CA PRO A 124 -3.77 -0.42 -14.83
C PRO A 124 -3.15 -0.34 -16.24
N TYR A 125 -2.26 -1.27 -16.57
CA TYR A 125 -1.60 -1.39 -17.87
C TYR A 125 -2.21 -2.53 -18.68
N LYS A 126 -2.05 -2.49 -20.00
CA LYS A 126 -2.50 -3.59 -20.86
C LYS A 126 -1.60 -4.80 -20.64
N GLU A 127 -2.17 -5.97 -20.31
CA GLU A 127 -1.45 -7.24 -20.09
C GLU A 127 -0.21 -7.07 -19.17
N PRO A 128 -0.42 -6.66 -17.90
CA PRO A 128 0.67 -6.26 -17.02
C PRO A 128 1.62 -7.42 -16.69
N GLU A 129 1.16 -8.66 -16.72
CA GLU A 129 1.98 -9.87 -16.54
C GLU A 129 3.11 -10.03 -17.57
N ARG A 130 3.02 -9.36 -18.72
CA ARG A 130 4.06 -9.38 -19.76
C ARG A 130 5.06 -8.23 -19.63
N LEU A 131 4.80 -7.26 -18.77
CA LEU A 131 5.67 -6.10 -18.58
C LEU A 131 6.82 -6.44 -17.64
N VAL A 132 8.01 -6.03 -18.04
CA VAL A 132 9.25 -6.18 -17.27
C VAL A 132 9.99 -4.86 -17.22
N VAL A 133 10.80 -4.69 -16.17
CA VAL A 133 11.80 -3.64 -16.06
C VAL A 133 13.15 -4.28 -16.30
N VAL A 134 13.87 -3.74 -17.27
CA VAL A 134 15.28 -4.05 -17.55
C VAL A 134 16.11 -2.92 -16.96
N HIS A 135 16.98 -3.26 -16.03
CA HIS A 135 17.86 -2.31 -15.36
C HIS A 135 19.27 -2.88 -15.33
N GLN A 136 20.28 -2.03 -15.23
CA GLN A 136 21.66 -2.48 -15.08
C GLN A 136 22.10 -2.31 -13.62
N ILE A 137 22.48 -3.41 -12.97
CA ILE A 137 22.80 -3.44 -11.52
C ILE A 137 23.97 -2.49 -11.17
N GLN A 138 24.78 -2.12 -12.17
CA GLN A 138 26.00 -1.34 -12.02
C GLN A 138 25.97 0.01 -12.75
N GLY A 139 24.78 0.48 -13.15
CA GLY A 139 24.48 1.92 -13.14
C GLY A 139 24.62 2.76 -14.41
N LEU A 140 25.09 2.26 -15.56
CA LEU A 140 25.27 3.10 -16.75
C LEU A 140 24.75 2.45 -18.05
N ILE A 141 23.45 2.67 -18.31
CA ILE A 141 22.86 2.40 -19.62
C ILE A 141 23.11 3.63 -20.50
N SER A 142 24.09 3.51 -21.38
CA SER A 142 24.31 4.47 -22.46
C SER A 142 23.21 4.39 -23.52
N ASN A 143 23.05 5.45 -24.32
CA ASN A 143 22.18 5.41 -25.49
C ASN A 143 22.56 4.21 -26.39
N ALA A 144 23.86 3.99 -26.60
CA ALA A 144 24.39 2.86 -27.35
C ALA A 144 24.02 1.48 -26.75
N HIS A 145 24.04 1.34 -25.42
CA HIS A 145 23.59 0.11 -24.75
C HIS A 145 22.09 -0.14 -24.93
N PHE A 146 21.27 0.90 -24.75
CA PHE A 146 19.82 0.79 -24.96
C PHE A 146 19.48 0.44 -26.42
N ASP A 147 20.15 1.07 -27.37
CA ASP A 147 20.01 0.79 -28.80
C ASP A 147 20.37 -0.66 -29.14
N LYS A 148 21.44 -1.18 -28.53
CA LYS A 148 21.84 -2.58 -28.69
C LYS A 148 20.82 -3.53 -28.11
N TRP A 149 20.32 -3.28 -26.89
CA TRP A 149 19.21 -4.04 -26.31
C TRP A 149 17.98 -4.03 -27.23
N LYS A 150 17.60 -2.87 -27.75
CA LYS A 150 16.45 -2.73 -28.66
C LYS A 150 16.63 -3.49 -29.98
N LYS A 151 17.84 -3.51 -30.55
CA LYS A 151 18.13 -4.17 -31.84
C LYS A 151 18.37 -5.68 -31.73
N GLU A 152 19.05 -6.13 -30.67
CA GLU A 152 19.55 -7.52 -30.56
C GLU A 152 18.70 -8.43 -29.69
N ASN A 153 17.75 -7.89 -28.93
CA ASN A 153 16.83 -8.72 -28.14
C ASN A 153 15.95 -9.60 -29.04
N ARG A 154 15.66 -10.80 -28.56
CA ARG A 154 14.75 -11.75 -29.22
C ARG A 154 13.47 -11.95 -28.43
N VAL A 155 13.48 -11.58 -27.15
CA VAL A 155 12.43 -11.90 -26.18
C VAL A 155 11.35 -10.83 -26.04
N PHE A 156 11.65 -9.57 -26.37
CA PHE A 156 10.73 -8.45 -26.18
C PHE A 156 10.05 -8.05 -27.50
N GLU A 157 8.78 -7.68 -27.39
CA GLU A 157 7.98 -7.13 -28.49
C GLU A 157 8.30 -5.65 -28.70
N GLN A 158 8.39 -4.91 -27.59
CA GLN A 158 8.70 -3.48 -27.57
C GLN A 158 9.49 -3.16 -26.30
N MET A 159 10.29 -2.10 -26.37
CA MET A 159 11.14 -1.62 -25.29
C MET A 159 11.20 -0.10 -25.33
N ALA A 160 11.13 0.54 -24.16
CA ALA A 160 11.16 1.97 -23.99
C ALA A 160 12.05 2.38 -22.82
N ALA A 161 12.87 3.40 -23.03
CA ALA A 161 13.69 4.03 -21.99
C ALA A 161 12.90 5.13 -21.28
N PHE A 162 13.18 5.33 -20.01
CA PHE A 162 12.66 6.45 -19.24
C PHE A 162 13.63 6.89 -18.16
N CYS A 163 13.56 8.15 -17.75
CA CYS A 163 14.15 8.65 -16.51
C CYS A 163 13.22 9.67 -15.87
N TRP A 164 13.46 9.97 -14.60
CA TRP A 164 12.75 11.01 -13.89
C TRP A 164 13.69 12.14 -13.50
N GLU A 165 13.16 13.34 -13.51
CA GLU A 165 13.90 14.56 -13.21
C GLU A 165 12.97 15.59 -12.60
N GLY A 166 13.49 16.36 -11.65
CA GLY A 166 12.81 17.53 -11.13
C GLY A 166 12.74 18.64 -12.17
N VAL A 167 11.59 19.33 -12.25
CA VAL A 167 11.41 20.45 -13.16
C VAL A 167 10.57 21.54 -12.52
N ASN A 168 10.93 22.80 -12.76
CA ASN A 168 10.15 23.94 -12.31
C ASN A 168 9.15 24.36 -13.40
N LEU A 169 7.86 24.28 -13.09
CA LEU A 169 6.80 24.84 -13.91
C LEU A 169 6.67 26.34 -13.65
N THR A 170 6.81 27.14 -14.71
CA THR A 170 6.83 28.61 -14.68
C THR A 170 5.89 29.22 -15.73
N ASP A 171 4.58 29.05 -15.53
CA ASP A 171 3.51 29.47 -16.47
C ASP A 171 2.92 30.87 -16.18
N GLY A 172 3.63 31.72 -15.43
CA GLY A 172 3.17 33.04 -15.01
C GLY A 172 2.39 33.07 -13.69
N GLN A 173 2.07 31.91 -13.10
CA GLN A 173 1.66 31.81 -11.69
C GLN A 173 2.88 31.60 -10.76
N MET A 174 2.64 31.28 -9.48
CA MET A 174 3.72 30.86 -8.59
C MET A 174 4.43 29.63 -9.19
N PRO A 175 5.78 29.64 -9.25
CA PRO A 175 6.55 28.48 -9.67
C PRO A 175 6.20 27.27 -8.81
N GLU A 176 6.05 26.12 -9.46
CA GLU A 176 5.78 24.85 -8.79
C GLU A 176 6.80 23.81 -9.24
N TYR A 177 7.32 23.04 -8.29
CA TYR A 177 8.20 21.92 -8.56
C TYR A 177 7.37 20.70 -8.95
N LEU A 178 7.69 20.10 -10.09
CA LEU A 178 7.05 18.90 -10.60
C LEU A 178 8.12 17.83 -10.84
N ILE A 179 7.71 16.57 -10.87
CA ILE A 179 8.54 15.49 -11.42
C ILE A 179 8.15 15.28 -12.89
N ARG A 180 9.15 15.39 -13.76
CA ARG A 180 9.07 15.11 -15.19
C ARG A 180 9.63 13.73 -15.50
N ALA A 181 8.92 12.95 -16.30
CA ALA A 181 9.49 11.77 -16.93
C ALA A 181 9.97 12.10 -18.35
N ARG A 182 11.26 11.97 -18.62
CA ARG A 182 11.75 11.93 -20.01
C ARG A 182 11.58 10.51 -20.51
N VAL A 183 10.84 10.33 -21.60
CA VAL A 183 10.51 9.00 -22.12
C VAL A 183 10.85 8.85 -23.58
N SER A 184 11.26 7.65 -23.98
CA SER A 184 11.32 7.30 -25.40
C SER A 184 9.91 7.19 -25.99
N ASN A 185 9.78 7.38 -27.29
CA ASN A 185 8.49 7.45 -27.99
C ASN A 185 7.62 6.19 -27.78
N ASP A 186 8.24 5.02 -27.65
CA ASP A 186 7.55 3.74 -27.45
C ASP A 186 6.93 3.57 -26.06
N TYR A 187 7.19 4.49 -25.12
CA TYR A 187 6.83 4.33 -23.70
C TYR A 187 5.33 4.10 -23.48
N PHE A 188 4.48 4.94 -24.05
CA PHE A 188 3.03 4.81 -23.90
C PHE A 188 2.49 3.55 -24.61
N THR A 189 3.09 3.19 -25.75
CA THR A 189 2.76 1.97 -26.51
C THR A 189 3.13 0.71 -25.74
N VAL A 190 4.32 0.68 -25.13
CA VAL A 190 4.78 -0.40 -24.25
C VAL A 190 3.82 -0.58 -23.10
N LEU A 191 3.34 0.49 -22.45
CA LEU A 191 2.35 0.39 -21.37
C LEU A 191 0.92 0.09 -21.87
N GLY A 192 0.66 0.33 -23.15
CA GLY A 192 -0.64 0.16 -23.78
C GLY A 192 -1.67 1.19 -23.31
N VAL A 193 -1.22 2.41 -22.99
CA VAL A 193 -2.07 3.51 -22.50
C VAL A 193 -2.21 4.60 -23.56
N THR A 194 -3.41 5.16 -23.66
CA THR A 194 -3.74 6.25 -24.60
C THR A 194 -4.11 7.51 -23.82
N ALA A 195 -3.85 8.68 -24.41
CA ALA A 195 -4.25 9.95 -23.83
C ALA A 195 -5.78 10.06 -23.79
N ARG A 196 -6.32 10.63 -22.71
CA ARG A 196 -7.76 10.91 -22.57
C ARG A 196 -8.20 12.03 -23.51
N LEU A 197 -7.38 13.06 -23.63
CA LEU A 197 -7.58 14.20 -24.53
C LEU A 197 -6.27 14.44 -25.28
N GLY A 198 -6.37 14.74 -26.58
CA GLY A 198 -5.21 14.93 -27.45
C GLY A 198 -4.56 13.62 -27.88
N ARG A 199 -3.23 13.58 -27.93
CA ARG A 199 -2.43 12.41 -28.32
C ARG A 199 -1.25 12.22 -27.38
N THR A 200 -0.65 11.03 -27.40
CA THR A 200 0.64 10.77 -26.76
C THR A 200 1.78 11.36 -27.59
N LEU A 201 3.02 11.22 -27.10
CA LEU A 201 4.22 11.66 -27.81
C LEU A 201 4.37 10.90 -29.15
N PRO A 202 4.83 11.57 -30.23
CA PRO A 202 4.83 11.03 -31.59
C PRO A 202 6.02 10.09 -31.87
N GLU A 203 5.93 9.33 -32.97
CA GLU A 203 7.02 8.54 -33.55
C GLU A 203 8.10 9.43 -34.21
N PRO A 204 9.34 8.93 -34.39
CA PRO A 204 10.55 9.74 -34.64
C PRO A 204 10.66 10.46 -36.01
N GLU A 205 9.61 10.54 -36.83
CA GLU A 205 9.76 10.97 -38.22
C GLU A 205 10.09 12.46 -38.45
N THR A 206 10.15 13.30 -37.40
CA THR A 206 10.68 14.66 -37.56
C THR A 206 11.31 15.23 -36.29
N SER A 207 12.52 15.77 -36.43
CA SER A 207 13.37 16.47 -35.46
C SER A 207 12.79 17.79 -34.91
N GLY A 208 11.46 17.98 -34.97
CA GLY A 208 10.75 19.17 -34.48
C GLY A 208 9.86 18.94 -33.24
N HIS A 209 9.78 17.70 -32.74
CA HIS A 209 8.86 17.33 -31.63
C HIS A 209 9.50 17.32 -30.24
N SER A 210 10.78 17.72 -30.09
CA SER A 210 11.49 17.74 -28.80
C SER A 210 10.87 18.66 -27.75
N HIS A 211 9.94 19.54 -28.16
CA HIS A 211 9.21 20.48 -27.30
C HIS A 211 7.72 20.15 -27.17
N GLU A 212 7.37 18.86 -27.09
CA GLU A 212 6.02 18.41 -26.77
C GLU A 212 5.94 17.86 -25.35
N VAL A 213 4.81 18.09 -24.68
CA VAL A 213 4.56 17.59 -23.32
C VAL A 213 3.18 16.96 -23.20
N VAL A 214 3.13 15.83 -22.50
CA VAL A 214 1.88 15.22 -22.01
C VAL A 214 1.78 15.49 -20.52
N ILE A 215 0.59 15.83 -20.02
CA ILE A 215 0.38 16.15 -18.60
C ILE A 215 -0.50 15.11 -17.91
N SER A 216 -0.35 14.99 -16.59
CA SER A 216 -1.18 14.13 -15.75
C SER A 216 -2.59 14.70 -15.61
N TYR A 217 -3.55 13.83 -15.31
CA TYR A 217 -4.92 14.24 -15.04
C TYR A 217 -5.01 15.14 -13.79
N ASP A 218 -4.20 14.85 -12.78
CA ASP A 218 -4.24 15.56 -11.49
C ASP A 218 -3.71 16.99 -11.61
N LEU A 219 -2.61 17.20 -12.35
CA LEU A 219 -2.09 18.54 -12.64
C LEU A 219 -3.12 19.36 -13.44
N TRP A 220 -3.77 18.73 -14.42
CA TRP A 220 -4.83 19.36 -15.22
C TRP A 220 -6.03 19.79 -14.37
N GLN A 221 -6.44 18.97 -13.39
CA GLN A 221 -7.56 19.28 -12.51
C GLN A 221 -7.19 20.34 -11.45
N ARG A 222 -6.03 20.17 -10.80
CA ARG A 222 -5.59 20.98 -9.65
C ARG A 222 -5.17 22.39 -10.04
N ARG A 223 -4.37 22.54 -11.11
CA ARG A 223 -3.80 23.82 -11.54
C ARG A 223 -4.58 24.48 -12.67
N TYR A 224 -5.07 23.68 -13.63
CA TYR A 224 -5.75 24.17 -14.83
C TYR A 224 -7.28 24.04 -14.79
N HIS A 225 -7.85 23.65 -13.64
CA HIS A 225 -9.30 23.55 -13.41
C HIS A 225 -10.06 22.74 -14.46
N SER A 226 -9.41 21.71 -15.01
CA SER A 226 -9.94 20.87 -16.09
C SER A 226 -10.29 21.63 -17.38
N ASP A 227 -9.56 22.71 -17.72
CA ASP A 227 -9.73 23.46 -18.97
C ASP A 227 -9.29 22.63 -20.21
N PRO A 228 -10.20 22.24 -21.12
CA PRO A 228 -9.83 21.51 -22.33
C PRO A 228 -9.04 22.37 -23.33
N ALA A 229 -9.10 23.71 -23.21
CA ALA A 229 -8.33 24.61 -24.07
C ALA A 229 -6.84 24.63 -23.74
N LEU A 230 -6.38 23.87 -22.73
CA LEU A 230 -4.96 23.69 -22.45
C LEU A 230 -4.22 22.96 -23.59
N LEU A 231 -4.91 22.11 -24.34
CA LEU A 231 -4.32 21.44 -25.50
C LEU A 231 -3.81 22.45 -26.53
N GLY A 232 -2.55 22.28 -26.92
CA GLY A 232 -1.85 23.13 -27.88
C GLY A 232 -1.27 24.42 -27.30
N LYS A 233 -1.53 24.76 -26.03
CA LYS A 233 -0.92 25.92 -25.35
C LYS A 233 0.53 25.62 -24.95
N PRO A 234 1.38 26.66 -24.84
CA PRO A 234 2.73 26.51 -24.30
C PRO A 234 2.70 26.32 -22.78
N LEU A 235 3.61 25.50 -22.29
CA LEU A 235 3.90 25.18 -20.91
C LEU A 235 5.40 25.41 -20.69
N THR A 236 5.77 26.29 -19.78
CA THR A 236 7.19 26.61 -19.58
C THR A 236 7.77 25.77 -18.44
N LEU A 237 8.70 24.88 -18.78
CA LEU A 237 9.38 23.97 -17.86
C LEU A 237 10.87 24.30 -17.85
N ASN A 238 11.44 24.64 -16.69
CA ASN A 238 12.84 25.11 -16.54
C ASN A 238 13.22 26.24 -17.53
N GLY A 239 12.27 27.11 -17.86
CA GLY A 239 12.47 28.21 -18.83
C GLY A 239 12.39 27.79 -20.30
N GLU A 240 12.06 26.53 -20.60
CA GLU A 240 11.81 26.03 -21.95
C GLU A 240 10.32 25.91 -22.24
N ASN A 241 9.89 26.28 -23.44
CA ASN A 241 8.50 26.20 -23.83
C ASN A 241 8.20 24.84 -24.47
N PHE A 242 7.32 24.06 -23.83
CA PHE A 242 6.76 22.83 -24.36
C PHE A 242 5.31 23.05 -24.77
N ARG A 243 4.87 22.43 -25.86
CA ARG A 243 3.47 22.46 -26.29
C ARG A 243 2.72 21.28 -25.68
N VAL A 244 1.61 21.54 -25.00
CA VAL A 244 0.77 20.48 -24.44
C VAL A 244 0.08 19.73 -25.59
N VAL A 245 0.37 18.44 -25.77
CA VAL A 245 -0.21 17.62 -26.85
C VAL A 245 -1.21 16.58 -26.37
N GLY A 246 -1.19 16.25 -25.08
CA GLY A 246 -2.09 15.28 -24.51
C GLY A 246 -2.25 15.39 -23.00
N ILE A 247 -3.36 14.82 -22.52
CA ILE A 247 -3.70 14.70 -21.09
C ILE A 247 -3.95 13.23 -20.81
N MET A 248 -3.26 12.67 -19.82
CA MET A 248 -3.43 11.27 -19.43
C MET A 248 -4.80 11.01 -18.78
N PRO A 249 -5.33 9.78 -18.85
CA PRO A 249 -6.54 9.42 -18.14
C PRO A 249 -6.33 9.46 -16.61
N ALA A 250 -7.43 9.69 -15.89
CA ALA A 250 -7.44 9.63 -14.43
C ALA A 250 -6.98 8.24 -13.95
N GLY A 251 -6.12 8.21 -12.91
CA GLY A 251 -5.56 6.97 -12.37
C GLY A 251 -4.43 6.34 -13.19
N PHE A 252 -3.93 7.03 -14.22
CA PHE A 252 -2.66 6.66 -14.84
C PHE A 252 -1.50 7.24 -14.05
N TYR A 253 -0.64 6.35 -13.57
CA TYR A 253 0.64 6.68 -12.95
C TYR A 253 1.72 5.91 -13.69
N PRO A 254 2.92 6.46 -13.90
CA PRO A 254 3.97 5.72 -14.56
C PRO A 254 4.56 4.67 -13.61
N PRO A 255 5.08 3.55 -14.15
CA PRO A 255 5.67 2.54 -13.30
C PRO A 255 6.92 3.11 -12.64
N GLY A 256 7.03 2.95 -11.32
CA GLY A 256 8.19 3.36 -10.56
C GLY A 256 8.10 4.75 -9.92
N ASN A 257 7.14 5.61 -10.27
CA ASN A 257 7.04 6.93 -9.63
C ASN A 257 5.65 7.57 -9.85
N GLU A 258 4.76 7.50 -8.85
CA GLU A 258 3.43 8.10 -8.94
C GLU A 258 3.45 9.65 -8.94
N SER A 259 4.56 10.27 -8.54
CA SER A 259 4.70 11.73 -8.47
C SER A 259 4.98 12.39 -9.82
N VAL A 260 5.15 11.62 -10.89
CA VAL A 260 5.34 12.17 -12.24
C VAL A 260 4.06 12.84 -12.71
N GLU A 261 4.16 14.15 -12.98
CA GLU A 261 3.04 14.96 -13.43
C GLU A 261 3.13 15.32 -14.92
N VAL A 262 4.32 15.22 -15.53
CA VAL A 262 4.54 15.58 -16.94
C VAL A 262 5.48 14.60 -17.64
N TRP A 263 5.25 14.37 -18.95
CA TRP A 263 6.09 13.53 -19.80
C TRP A 263 6.59 14.31 -21.01
N THR A 264 7.89 14.26 -21.26
CA THR A 264 8.55 14.87 -22.44
C THR A 264 9.39 13.83 -23.17
N PRO A 265 9.67 14.00 -24.48
CA PRO A 265 10.55 13.10 -25.19
C PRO A 265 11.99 13.16 -24.65
N ILE A 266 12.74 12.06 -24.77
CA ILE A 266 14.18 12.06 -24.55
C ILE A 266 14.86 12.71 -25.75
N ASP A 267 15.67 13.74 -25.50
CA ASP A 267 16.59 14.31 -26.48
C ASP A 267 17.96 13.62 -26.37
N TRP A 268 18.17 12.60 -27.21
CA TRP A 268 19.40 11.80 -27.19
C TRP A 268 20.63 12.60 -27.62
N GLU A 269 20.47 13.59 -28.50
CA GLU A 269 21.58 14.38 -29.04
C GLU A 269 22.09 15.40 -28.01
N ALA A 270 21.17 16.06 -27.29
CA ALA A 270 21.52 16.92 -26.16
C ALA A 270 22.26 16.15 -25.06
N LEU A 271 21.80 14.93 -24.75
CA LEU A 271 22.44 14.06 -23.74
C LEU A 271 23.86 13.62 -24.13
N GLU A 272 24.14 13.47 -25.42
CA GLU A 272 25.48 13.13 -25.94
C GLU A 272 26.43 14.34 -25.96
N THR A 273 25.89 15.55 -26.17
CA THR A 273 26.68 16.78 -26.37
C THR A 273 27.14 17.42 -25.05
N ASP A 274 26.35 17.33 -23.98
CA ASP A 274 26.65 17.99 -22.70
C ASP A 274 27.74 17.29 -21.87
N GLY A 275 28.27 16.15 -22.33
CA GLY A 275 29.28 15.38 -21.60
C GLY A 275 28.79 14.86 -20.24
N SER A 276 27.49 14.99 -19.96
CA SER A 276 26.85 14.44 -18.78
C SER A 276 27.07 12.93 -18.78
N PRO A 277 27.64 12.34 -17.72
CA PRO A 277 27.77 10.89 -17.63
C PRO A 277 26.37 10.31 -17.86
N GLN A 278 26.26 9.39 -18.82
CA GLN A 278 24.99 8.84 -19.28
C GLN A 278 24.36 8.03 -18.13
N LEU A 279 23.64 8.75 -17.26
CA LEU A 279 22.97 8.22 -16.08
C LEU A 279 21.95 7.20 -16.57
N GLY A 280 22.16 5.93 -16.20
CA GLY A 280 21.47 4.81 -16.83
C GLY A 280 19.96 4.94 -16.79
N PHE A 281 19.34 5.03 -17.98
CA PHE A 281 17.90 5.02 -18.14
C PHE A 281 17.37 3.60 -17.87
N PRO A 282 16.56 3.36 -16.82
CA PRO A 282 15.82 2.12 -16.74
C PRO A 282 14.96 1.96 -18.01
N ALA A 283 14.84 0.72 -18.47
CA ALA A 283 14.01 0.38 -19.62
C ALA A 283 12.80 -0.43 -19.16
N ILE A 284 11.62 -0.10 -19.68
CA ILE A 284 10.46 -0.98 -19.63
C ILE A 284 10.39 -1.76 -20.94
N ALA A 285 10.05 -3.04 -20.84
CA ALA A 285 9.87 -3.89 -22.00
C ALA A 285 8.64 -4.78 -21.86
N ARG A 286 8.06 -5.16 -23.00
CA ARG A 286 6.94 -6.11 -23.08
C ARG A 286 7.45 -7.43 -23.63
N LEU A 287 7.30 -8.52 -22.89
CA LEU A 287 7.63 -9.87 -23.33
C LEU A 287 6.74 -10.28 -24.50
N LYS A 288 7.29 -10.93 -25.53
CA LYS A 288 6.48 -11.58 -26.58
C LYS A 288 5.60 -12.69 -25.97
N PRO A 289 4.44 -13.01 -26.59
CA PRO A 289 3.58 -14.08 -26.09
C PRO A 289 4.35 -15.41 -25.97
N GLY A 290 4.27 -16.07 -24.82
CA GLY A 290 4.92 -17.36 -24.55
C GLY A 290 6.35 -17.29 -24.00
N ASN A 291 6.98 -16.11 -23.95
CA ASN A 291 8.29 -15.94 -23.31
C ASN A 291 8.17 -15.77 -21.79
N THR A 292 9.15 -16.30 -21.06
CA THR A 292 9.18 -16.23 -19.59
C THR A 292 10.20 -15.22 -19.08
N LEU A 293 10.07 -14.80 -17.82
CA LEU A 293 11.07 -13.94 -17.15
C LEU A 293 12.47 -14.59 -17.16
N ALA A 294 12.55 -15.92 -17.01
CA ALA A 294 13.81 -16.65 -17.08
C ALA A 294 14.46 -16.56 -18.47
N SER A 295 13.67 -16.68 -19.53
CA SER A 295 14.13 -16.50 -20.91
C SER A 295 14.63 -15.07 -21.14
N ALA A 296 13.95 -14.07 -20.58
CA ALA A 296 14.35 -12.68 -20.70
C ALA A 296 15.66 -12.36 -19.98
N ARG A 297 15.84 -12.89 -18.75
CA ARG A 297 17.11 -12.80 -18.01
C ARG A 297 18.26 -13.45 -18.79
N ALA A 298 18.02 -14.59 -19.42
CA ALA A 298 19.03 -15.27 -20.22
C ALA A 298 19.42 -14.50 -21.49
N ASP A 299 18.44 -13.91 -22.20
CA ASP A 299 18.71 -13.13 -23.42
C ASP A 299 19.44 -11.82 -23.10
N MET A 300 19.06 -11.11 -22.02
CA MET A 300 19.79 -9.91 -21.60
C MET A 300 21.22 -10.23 -21.15
N ALA A 301 21.41 -11.29 -20.36
CA ALA A 301 22.74 -11.73 -19.96
C ALA A 301 23.64 -12.09 -21.16
N ARG A 302 23.06 -12.62 -22.24
CA ARG A 302 23.77 -12.87 -23.50
C ARG A 302 24.23 -11.57 -24.16
N ILE A 303 23.35 -10.58 -24.31
CA ILE A 303 23.69 -9.30 -24.94
C ILE A 303 24.77 -8.56 -24.14
N ASP A 304 24.69 -8.60 -22.81
CA ASP A 304 25.71 -7.98 -21.96
C ASP A 304 27.07 -8.70 -22.09
N GLN A 305 27.07 -10.03 -22.17
CA GLN A 305 28.30 -10.82 -22.35
C GLN A 305 28.96 -10.55 -23.71
N GLU A 306 28.17 -10.40 -24.77
CA GLU A 306 28.67 -10.02 -26.10
C GLU A 306 29.22 -8.59 -26.09
N SER A 307 28.57 -7.67 -25.36
CA SER A 307 29.02 -6.27 -25.23
C SER A 307 30.31 -6.11 -24.42
N ALA A 308 30.50 -6.94 -23.39
CA ALA A 308 31.72 -6.95 -22.57
C ALA A 308 32.97 -7.46 -23.33
N GLN A 309 32.80 -8.14 -24.47
CA GLN A 309 33.92 -8.61 -25.31
C GLN A 309 34.41 -7.54 -26.29
N ASP A 310 33.54 -6.63 -26.73
CA ASP A 310 33.86 -5.58 -27.69
C ASP A 310 34.51 -4.34 -27.03
N ALA A 311 34.21 -4.09 -25.75
CA ALA A 311 34.82 -3.02 -24.98
C ALA A 311 36.00 -3.57 -24.15
N LEU A 312 37.22 -3.07 -24.37
CA LEU A 312 38.42 -3.30 -23.53
C LEU A 312 38.28 -2.78 -22.07
N THR A 313 37.06 -2.47 -21.63
CA THR A 313 36.68 -2.05 -20.29
C THR A 313 35.81 -3.15 -19.69
N ASP A 314 36.38 -3.85 -18.71
CA ASP A 314 35.76 -4.92 -17.93
C ASP A 314 34.63 -4.36 -17.06
N LEU A 315 33.51 -4.01 -17.69
CA LEU A 315 32.29 -3.60 -17.02
C LEU A 315 31.50 -4.87 -16.68
N SER A 316 31.63 -5.32 -15.44
CA SER A 316 30.90 -6.44 -14.84
C SER A 316 29.37 -6.22 -14.75
N ALA A 317 28.82 -5.35 -15.57
CA ALA A 317 27.52 -4.73 -15.42
C ALA A 317 26.43 -5.60 -16.05
N ARG A 318 25.92 -6.55 -15.27
CA ARG A 318 24.82 -7.43 -15.68
C ARG A 318 23.47 -6.69 -15.61
N ALA A 319 22.69 -6.82 -16.66
CA ALA A 319 21.30 -6.43 -16.71
C ALA A 319 20.46 -7.37 -15.81
N GLY A 320 19.74 -6.77 -14.88
CA GLY A 320 18.63 -7.40 -14.18
C GLY A 320 17.36 -7.24 -15.00
N VAL A 321 16.54 -8.30 -15.02
CA VAL A 321 15.19 -8.26 -15.59
C VAL A 321 14.23 -8.71 -14.51
N ASP A 322 13.31 -7.83 -14.13
CA ASP A 322 12.29 -8.10 -13.13
C ASP A 322 10.89 -7.82 -13.67
N SER A 323 9.90 -8.53 -13.14
CA SER A 323 8.52 -8.34 -13.58
C SER A 323 8.00 -7.02 -13.03
N LEU A 324 7.38 -6.21 -13.90
CA LEU A 324 6.77 -4.96 -13.49
C LEU A 324 5.51 -5.20 -12.65
N ASN A 325 4.76 -6.28 -12.94
CA ASN A 325 3.55 -6.68 -12.22
C ASN A 325 3.83 -7.49 -10.94
N GLN A 326 5.09 -7.82 -10.68
CA GLN A 326 5.54 -8.22 -9.34
C GLN A 326 6.43 -7.13 -8.80
N PRO A 327 5.87 -5.97 -8.39
CA PRO A 327 6.67 -5.07 -7.59
C PRO A 327 7.20 -5.86 -6.40
N ASP A 328 8.42 -5.58 -5.98
CA ASP A 328 9.02 -6.11 -4.74
C ASP A 328 8.09 -5.95 -3.52
N TYR A 329 7.05 -5.12 -3.63
CA TYR A 329 5.83 -5.12 -2.82
C TYR A 329 5.34 -6.52 -2.43
N SER A 330 5.18 -7.46 -3.37
CA SER A 330 4.69 -8.82 -3.07
C SER A 330 5.68 -9.62 -2.22
N ARG A 331 6.99 -9.39 -2.42
CA ARG A 331 8.06 -10.12 -1.73
C ARG A 331 8.28 -9.63 -0.30
N TYR A 332 8.13 -8.33 -0.03
CA TYR A 332 8.40 -7.73 1.29
C TYR A 332 7.13 -7.30 2.04
N LEU A 333 6.18 -6.68 1.36
CA LEU A 333 4.92 -6.21 1.98
C LEU A 333 3.82 -7.27 1.93
N GLY A 334 3.81 -8.19 0.97
CA GLY A 334 2.87 -9.31 0.90
C GLY A 334 2.82 -10.12 2.21
N PRO A 335 3.97 -10.63 2.71
CA PRO A 335 4.04 -11.29 4.02
C PRO A 335 3.64 -10.35 5.16
N THR A 336 4.05 -9.08 5.11
CA THR A 336 3.73 -8.08 6.15
C THR A 336 2.22 -7.84 6.27
N PHE A 337 1.51 -7.57 5.17
CA PHE A 337 0.06 -7.41 5.17
C PHE A 337 -0.65 -8.71 5.54
N THR A 338 -0.11 -9.87 5.17
CA THR A 338 -0.66 -11.17 5.58
C THR A 338 -0.56 -11.36 7.09
N ILE A 339 0.61 -11.07 7.68
CA ILE A 339 0.83 -11.14 9.13
C ILE A 339 -0.08 -10.12 9.84
N LEU A 340 -0.14 -8.89 9.36
CA LEU A 340 -1.01 -7.86 9.91
C LEU A 340 -2.49 -8.28 9.85
N GLN A 341 -2.94 -8.85 8.72
CA GLN A 341 -4.30 -9.34 8.55
C GLN A 341 -4.60 -10.47 9.55
N ILE A 342 -3.66 -11.39 9.76
CA ILE A 342 -3.77 -12.44 10.78
C ILE A 342 -3.90 -11.80 12.17
N CYS A 343 -3.01 -10.87 12.53
CA CYS A 343 -3.03 -10.19 13.81
C CYS A 343 -4.34 -9.47 14.09
N VAL A 344 -4.88 -8.69 13.14
CA VAL A 344 -6.16 -7.99 13.36
C VAL A 344 -7.35 -8.94 13.33
N THR A 345 -7.28 -10.06 12.63
CA THR A 345 -8.30 -11.11 12.73
C THR A 345 -8.34 -11.68 14.15
N PHE A 346 -7.19 -11.95 14.77
CA PHE A 346 -7.11 -12.35 16.18
C PHE A 346 -7.61 -11.26 17.13
N MET A 347 -7.30 -10.00 16.87
CA MET A 347 -7.82 -8.87 17.64
C MET A 347 -9.37 -8.81 17.59
N LEU A 348 -9.96 -9.05 16.41
CA LEU A 348 -11.41 -9.15 16.28
C LEU A 348 -11.96 -10.34 17.06
N LEU A 349 -11.35 -11.52 16.98
CA LEU A 349 -11.77 -12.70 17.75
C LEU A 349 -11.74 -12.42 19.26
N LEU A 350 -10.72 -11.71 19.75
CA LEU A 350 -10.62 -11.28 21.14
C LEU A 350 -11.75 -10.32 21.53
N ALA A 351 -12.01 -9.29 20.71
CA ALA A 351 -13.11 -8.36 20.93
C ALA A 351 -14.46 -9.09 20.97
N CYS A 352 -14.65 -10.07 20.09
CA CYS A 352 -15.84 -10.90 20.05
C CYS A 352 -15.99 -11.79 21.29
N ALA A 353 -14.90 -12.39 21.77
CA ALA A 353 -14.90 -13.20 22.99
C ALA A 353 -15.32 -12.36 24.21
N ASN A 354 -14.83 -11.13 24.30
CA ASN A 354 -15.18 -10.21 25.38
C ASN A 354 -16.65 -9.80 25.32
N VAL A 355 -17.17 -9.49 24.13
CA VAL A 355 -18.61 -9.22 23.94
C VAL A 355 -19.46 -10.44 24.28
N ALA A 356 -19.04 -11.65 23.89
CA ALA A 356 -19.74 -12.88 24.24
C ALA A 356 -19.75 -13.14 25.75
N ALA A 357 -18.64 -12.89 26.45
CA ALA A 357 -18.56 -12.99 27.91
C ALA A 357 -19.51 -12.01 28.60
N LEU A 358 -19.57 -10.76 28.12
CA LEU A 358 -20.50 -9.75 28.62
C LEU A 358 -21.97 -10.12 28.35
N LEU A 359 -22.28 -10.63 27.16
CA LEU A 359 -23.62 -11.12 26.81
C LEU A 359 -24.03 -12.30 27.70
N LEU A 360 -23.11 -13.21 28.00
CA LEU A 360 -23.37 -14.34 28.88
C LEU A 360 -23.60 -13.91 30.33
N ALA A 361 -22.79 -12.97 30.85
CA ALA A 361 -22.99 -12.37 32.17
C ALA A 361 -24.33 -11.65 32.30
N ARG A 362 -24.83 -11.09 31.20
CA ARG A 362 -26.15 -10.48 31.16
C ARG A 362 -27.28 -11.50 31.07
N ALA A 363 -27.08 -12.57 30.29
CA ALA A 363 -28.05 -13.65 30.17
C ALA A 363 -28.31 -14.33 31.53
N THR A 364 -27.29 -14.44 32.40
CA THR A 364 -27.46 -14.96 33.76
C THR A 364 -28.26 -14.01 34.66
N GLN A 365 -28.04 -12.69 34.57
CA GLN A 365 -28.89 -11.71 35.26
C GLN A 365 -30.35 -11.74 34.78
N ARG A 366 -30.57 -12.02 33.49
CA ARG A 366 -31.89 -12.10 32.85
C ARG A 366 -32.51 -13.52 32.91
N GLN A 367 -31.83 -14.47 33.54
CA GLN A 367 -32.24 -15.87 33.57
C GLN A 367 -33.62 -16.04 34.24
N LYS A 368 -33.91 -15.26 35.29
CA LYS A 368 -35.21 -15.27 35.99
C LYS A 368 -36.35 -14.75 35.10
N GLU A 369 -36.09 -13.75 34.28
CA GLU A 369 -37.06 -13.23 33.31
C GLU A 369 -37.33 -14.26 32.20
N MET A 370 -36.27 -14.86 31.65
CA MET A 370 -36.39 -15.88 30.62
C MET A 370 -37.13 -17.12 31.12
N SER A 371 -36.86 -17.57 32.36
CA SER A 371 -37.57 -18.71 32.94
C SER A 371 -39.07 -18.43 33.09
N ILE A 372 -39.46 -17.22 33.52
CA ILE A 372 -40.87 -16.83 33.62
C ILE A 372 -41.54 -16.86 32.24
N ARG A 373 -40.87 -16.37 31.19
CA ARG A 373 -41.41 -16.40 29.81
C ARG A 373 -41.59 -17.82 29.28
N VAL A 374 -40.64 -18.71 29.54
CA VAL A 374 -40.77 -20.14 29.18
C VAL A 374 -41.96 -20.77 29.90
N THR A 375 -42.14 -20.48 31.20
CA THR A 375 -43.29 -20.97 31.98
C THR A 375 -44.63 -20.40 31.49
N LEU A 376 -44.63 -19.18 30.96
CA LEU A 376 -45.80 -18.56 30.31
C LEU A 376 -46.06 -19.05 28.88
N GLY A 377 -45.28 -20.03 28.38
CA GLY A 377 -45.50 -20.68 27.09
C GLY A 377 -44.69 -20.11 25.91
N ALA A 378 -43.67 -19.28 26.15
CA ALA A 378 -42.79 -18.80 25.08
C ALA A 378 -41.93 -19.94 24.51
N SER A 379 -41.87 -20.06 23.19
CA SER A 379 -41.07 -21.11 22.54
C SER A 379 -39.56 -20.82 22.63
N ARG A 380 -38.72 -21.86 22.75
CA ARG A 380 -37.25 -21.72 22.75
C ARG A 380 -36.70 -21.00 21.50
N PRO A 381 -37.19 -21.26 20.28
CA PRO A 381 -36.78 -20.51 19.08
C PRO A 381 -37.09 -19.02 19.17
N ARG A 382 -38.17 -18.60 19.85
CA ARG A 382 -38.49 -17.18 20.05
C ARG A 382 -37.46 -16.48 20.91
N LEU A 383 -37.01 -17.11 22.00
CA LEU A 383 -35.96 -16.59 22.88
C LEU A 383 -34.61 -16.51 22.18
N VAL A 384 -34.24 -17.55 21.41
CA VAL A 384 -32.99 -17.56 20.63
C VAL A 384 -33.02 -16.47 19.57
N ARG A 385 -34.12 -16.31 18.82
CA ARG A 385 -34.25 -15.26 17.80
C ARG A 385 -34.17 -13.86 18.41
N GLN A 386 -34.79 -13.65 19.56
CA GLN A 386 -34.72 -12.38 20.29
C GLN A 386 -33.30 -12.03 20.73
N LEU A 387 -32.55 -12.99 21.27
CA LEU A 387 -31.15 -12.76 21.64
C LEU A 387 -30.25 -12.55 20.43
N LEU A 388 -30.50 -13.30 19.35
CA LEU A 388 -29.75 -13.19 18.11
C LEU A 388 -30.01 -11.84 17.41
N THR A 389 -31.23 -11.31 17.48
CA THR A 389 -31.54 -9.95 17.00
C THR A 389 -30.85 -8.88 17.85
N GLU A 390 -30.84 -9.01 19.19
CA GLU A 390 -30.07 -8.11 20.06
C GLU A 390 -28.56 -8.11 19.72
N SER A 391 -27.96 -9.30 19.52
CA SER A 391 -26.55 -9.44 19.14
C SER A 391 -26.26 -8.92 17.74
N LEU A 392 -27.15 -9.15 16.78
CA LEU A 392 -26.98 -8.68 15.41
C LEU A 392 -27.10 -7.14 15.35
N MET A 393 -27.99 -6.53 16.14
CA MET A 393 -28.08 -5.08 16.25
C MET A 393 -26.81 -4.47 16.84
N LEU A 394 -26.22 -5.08 17.88
CA LEU A 394 -24.92 -4.67 18.42
C LEU A 394 -23.81 -4.78 17.38
N ALA A 395 -23.76 -5.90 16.65
CA ALA A 395 -22.79 -6.10 15.59
C ALA A 395 -22.97 -5.06 14.48
N LEU A 396 -24.19 -4.76 14.04
CA LEU A 396 -24.46 -3.75 13.01
C LEU A 396 -24.06 -2.34 13.46
N LEU A 397 -24.34 -1.97 14.71
CA LEU A 397 -23.88 -0.68 15.27
C LEU A 397 -22.35 -0.63 15.34
N GLY A 398 -21.72 -1.71 15.81
CA GLY A 398 -20.27 -1.85 15.84
C GLY A 398 -19.65 -1.81 14.44
N GLY A 399 -20.25 -2.49 13.46
CA GLY A 399 -19.80 -2.50 12.07
C GLY A 399 -19.98 -1.15 11.37
N ALA A 400 -21.06 -0.42 11.65
CA ALA A 400 -21.27 0.93 11.12
C ALA A 400 -20.22 1.92 11.67
N LEU A 401 -19.96 1.88 12.97
CA LEU A 401 -18.89 2.68 13.58
C LEU A 401 -17.50 2.20 13.14
N GLY A 402 -17.31 0.89 13.00
CA GLY A 402 -16.09 0.27 12.51
C GLY A 402 -15.78 0.66 11.07
N LEU A 403 -16.80 0.89 10.23
CA LEU A 403 -16.61 1.42 8.88
C LEU A 403 -16.04 2.85 8.91
N LEU A 404 -16.50 3.69 9.85
CA LEU A 404 -15.93 5.03 10.05
C LEU A 404 -14.47 4.95 10.52
N PHE A 405 -14.15 4.02 11.43
CA PHE A 405 -12.77 3.78 11.82
C PHE A 405 -11.92 3.24 10.67
N ALA A 406 -12.42 2.29 9.89
CA ALA A 406 -11.73 1.77 8.72
C ALA A 406 -11.40 2.92 7.76
N PHE A 407 -12.37 3.80 7.48
CA PHE A 407 -12.16 4.98 6.64
C PHE A 407 -11.08 5.92 7.20
N GLY A 408 -11.15 6.24 8.49
CA GLY A 408 -10.15 7.07 9.16
C GLY A 408 -8.75 6.46 9.14
N ILE A 409 -8.64 5.15 9.40
CA ILE A 409 -7.36 4.42 9.36
C ILE A 409 -6.81 4.40 7.94
N THR A 410 -7.63 4.08 6.93
CA THR A 410 -7.19 4.07 5.53
C THR A 410 -6.72 5.44 5.07
N HIS A 411 -7.43 6.50 5.47
CA HIS A 411 -7.03 7.87 5.15
C HIS A 411 -5.74 8.26 5.87
N LEU A 412 -5.59 7.90 7.15
CA LEU A 412 -4.38 8.16 7.90
C LEU A 412 -3.18 7.42 7.28
N MET A 413 -3.35 6.16 6.91
CA MET A 413 -2.34 5.37 6.21
C MET A 413 -1.96 6.02 4.88
N ALA A 414 -2.95 6.40 4.06
CA ALA A 414 -2.71 7.07 2.78
C ALA A 414 -2.01 8.42 2.98
N SER A 415 -2.43 9.24 3.95
CA SER A 415 -1.81 10.53 4.23
C SER A 415 -0.41 10.39 4.83
N ALA A 416 -0.18 9.39 5.68
CA ALA A 416 1.14 9.11 6.24
C ALA A 416 2.10 8.69 5.11
N LEU A 417 1.65 7.82 4.21
CA LEU A 417 2.39 7.44 3.00
C LEU A 417 2.57 8.58 2.00
N ALA A 418 1.63 9.51 1.87
CA ALA A 418 1.77 10.67 0.97
C ALA A 418 2.71 11.75 1.56
N SER A 419 2.64 11.96 2.88
CA SER A 419 3.50 12.92 3.60
C SER A 419 4.93 12.41 3.74
N ALA A 420 5.10 11.10 3.84
CA ALA A 420 6.34 10.43 3.55
C ALA A 420 6.55 10.50 2.03
N HIS A 421 7.14 11.59 1.52
CA HIS A 421 7.72 11.65 0.16
C HIS A 421 8.91 10.66 0.03
N THR A 422 8.75 9.45 0.56
CA THR A 422 9.80 8.49 0.83
C THR A 422 10.04 7.64 -0.40
N GLU A 423 11.13 7.95 -1.09
CA GLU A 423 12.30 7.08 -1.31
C GLU A 423 12.10 5.69 -1.93
N PHE A 424 10.89 5.27 -2.24
CA PHE A 424 10.58 3.91 -2.68
C PHE A 424 9.79 3.94 -3.99
N PRO A 425 10.49 3.84 -5.15
CA PRO A 425 9.87 3.86 -6.48
C PRO A 425 8.72 2.86 -6.69
N LEU A 426 8.64 1.81 -5.88
CA LEU A 426 7.76 0.68 -6.17
C LEU A 426 6.34 0.81 -5.60
N TYR A 427 5.96 1.97 -5.04
CA TYR A 427 4.63 2.18 -4.46
C TYR A 427 3.57 2.64 -5.46
N GLY A 428 3.46 1.95 -6.59
CA GLY A 428 2.45 2.17 -7.64
C GLY A 428 1.02 1.66 -7.31
N GLY A 429 0.62 1.63 -6.03
CA GLY A 429 -0.61 0.95 -5.63
C GLY A 429 -1.19 1.34 -4.27
N LEU A 430 -0.83 2.49 -3.69
CA LEU A 430 -1.29 2.87 -2.35
C LEU A 430 -2.30 4.03 -2.36
N THR A 431 -2.40 4.77 -3.46
CA THR A 431 -3.47 5.75 -3.72
C THR A 431 -4.85 5.11 -3.90
N GLY A 432 -4.89 3.79 -4.12
CA GLY A 432 -6.13 3.00 -4.14
C GLY A 432 -6.60 2.48 -2.78
N ILE A 433 -5.87 2.73 -1.68
CA ILE A 433 -6.31 2.38 -0.33
C ILE A 433 -7.55 3.21 -0.01
N GLY A 434 -8.70 2.59 -0.21
CA GLY A 434 -9.98 3.26 -0.13
C GLY A 434 -11.11 2.28 0.17
N MET A 435 -12.29 2.85 0.35
CA MET A 435 -13.49 2.09 0.64
C MET A 435 -14.11 1.56 -0.66
N ASN A 436 -13.56 0.46 -1.18
CA ASN A 436 -14.09 -0.19 -2.38
C ASN A 436 -15.29 -1.10 -2.03
N SER A 437 -16.11 -1.45 -3.02
CA SER A 437 -17.26 -2.35 -2.84
C SER A 437 -16.89 -3.71 -2.25
N ARG A 438 -15.68 -4.21 -2.56
CA ARG A 438 -15.11 -5.44 -1.96
C ARG A 438 -14.86 -5.29 -0.46
N VAL A 439 -14.33 -4.14 -0.03
CA VAL A 439 -14.08 -3.83 1.38
C VAL A 439 -15.40 -3.69 2.12
N LEU A 440 -16.37 -2.96 1.55
CA LEU A 440 -17.74 -2.86 2.10
C LEU A 440 -18.39 -4.24 2.26
N GLY A 441 -18.29 -5.09 1.23
CA GLY A 441 -18.79 -6.46 1.27
C GLY A 441 -18.09 -7.32 2.33
N PHE A 442 -16.77 -7.21 2.45
CA PHE A 442 -15.98 -7.90 3.47
C PHE A 442 -16.32 -7.44 4.89
N THR A 443 -16.41 -6.12 5.13
CA THR A 443 -16.79 -5.54 6.42
C THR A 443 -18.21 -5.94 6.80
N LEU A 444 -19.15 -5.90 5.86
CA LEU A 444 -20.52 -6.37 6.07
C LEU A 444 -20.57 -7.85 6.42
N LEU A 445 -19.86 -8.70 5.65
CA LEU A 445 -19.78 -10.13 5.91
C LEU A 445 -19.18 -10.41 7.29
N THR A 446 -18.07 -9.76 7.62
CA THR A 446 -17.40 -9.88 8.92
C THR A 446 -18.32 -9.46 10.07
N THR A 447 -19.08 -8.37 9.88
CA THR A 447 -20.06 -7.88 10.85
C THR A 447 -21.18 -8.91 11.08
N LEU A 448 -21.75 -9.45 10.01
CA LEU A 448 -22.81 -10.46 10.08
C LEU A 448 -22.32 -11.76 10.72
N LEU A 449 -21.14 -12.25 10.31
CA LEU A 449 -20.51 -13.44 10.90
C LEU A 449 -20.23 -13.24 12.39
N THR A 450 -19.74 -12.07 12.78
CA THR A 450 -19.49 -11.72 14.18
C THR A 450 -20.78 -11.75 15.00
N GLY A 451 -21.83 -11.06 14.53
CA GLY A 451 -23.13 -11.07 15.19
C GLY A 451 -23.77 -12.46 15.29
N LEU A 452 -23.59 -13.29 14.25
CA LEU A 452 -24.15 -14.64 14.19
C LEU A 452 -23.39 -15.61 15.11
N VAL A 453 -22.07 -15.76 14.93
CA VAL A 453 -21.26 -16.73 15.68
C VAL A 453 -21.30 -16.44 17.17
N PHE A 454 -21.10 -15.17 17.54
CA PHE A 454 -21.00 -14.77 18.94
C PHE A 454 -22.34 -14.39 19.58
N GLY A 455 -23.40 -14.20 18.80
CA GLY A 455 -24.77 -14.07 19.31
C GLY A 455 -25.47 -15.42 19.50
N LEU A 456 -25.21 -16.39 18.63
CA LEU A 456 -25.83 -17.71 18.69
C LEU A 456 -25.33 -18.54 19.88
N MET A 457 -24.03 -18.48 20.18
CA MET A 457 -23.45 -19.28 21.27
C MET A 457 -24.02 -18.92 22.67
N PRO A 458 -24.11 -17.64 23.09
CA PRO A 458 -24.81 -17.27 24.32
C PRO A 458 -26.31 -17.55 24.27
N ALA A 459 -26.96 -17.34 23.12
CA ALA A 459 -28.40 -17.57 22.97
C ALA A 459 -28.78 -19.05 23.17
N LEU A 460 -28.00 -19.97 22.60
CA LEU A 460 -28.20 -21.41 22.78
C LEU A 460 -27.95 -21.82 24.24
N ARG A 461 -26.87 -21.35 24.87
CA ARG A 461 -26.58 -21.67 26.27
C ARG A 461 -27.62 -21.11 27.24
N ALA A 462 -28.12 -19.90 27.01
CA ALA A 462 -29.21 -19.31 27.82
C ALA A 462 -30.51 -20.11 27.70
N SER A 463 -30.79 -20.68 26.52
CA SER A 463 -32.00 -21.49 26.29
C SER A 463 -31.97 -22.88 26.95
N GLN A 464 -30.79 -23.39 27.34
CA GLN A 464 -30.59 -24.72 27.93
C GLN A 464 -30.66 -24.74 29.47
N GLY A 465 -30.90 -23.59 30.13
CA GLY A 465 -31.00 -23.52 31.58
C GLY A 465 -32.16 -24.35 32.13
N ASN A 466 -31.90 -25.57 32.58
CA ASN A 466 -32.89 -26.45 33.19
C ASN A 466 -33.44 -25.82 34.49
N LEU A 467 -34.77 -25.72 34.56
CA LEU A 467 -35.56 -25.17 35.67
C LEU A 467 -35.34 -25.92 37.00
N THR A 468 -34.92 -27.18 36.96
CA THR A 468 -34.78 -28.04 38.14
C THR A 468 -33.51 -27.78 38.95
N GLU A 469 -32.39 -27.37 38.33
CA GLU A 469 -31.16 -27.09 39.10
C GLU A 469 -31.16 -25.71 39.78
N SER A 470 -31.98 -24.77 39.30
CA SER A 470 -31.89 -23.36 39.73
C SER A 470 -32.65 -23.07 41.03
N LEU A 471 -33.61 -23.92 41.41
CA LEU A 471 -34.41 -23.77 42.63
C LEU A 471 -33.85 -24.58 43.82
N GLU A 472 -33.10 -25.66 43.59
CA GLU A 472 -32.45 -26.44 44.66
C GLU A 472 -31.01 -26.00 44.99
N LYS A 473 -30.28 -25.37 44.07
CA LYS A 473 -28.88 -24.96 44.31
C LYS A 473 -28.69 -23.67 45.10
N ARG A 474 -29.75 -23.10 45.69
CA ARG A 474 -29.59 -21.93 46.57
C ARG A 474 -29.12 -22.28 47.97
N ARG A 475 -28.96 -23.56 48.32
CA ARG A 475 -28.81 -23.92 49.73
C ARG A 475 -27.46 -24.47 50.22
N TRP A 476 -26.55 -25.10 49.45
CA TRP A 476 -25.38 -25.74 50.13
C TRP A 476 -24.01 -25.91 49.43
N THR A 477 -23.67 -25.23 48.32
CA THR A 477 -22.30 -25.30 47.75
C THR A 477 -21.61 -23.93 47.59
N GLY A 478 -21.11 -23.45 48.73
CA GLY A 478 -19.82 -22.75 48.92
C GLY A 478 -19.31 -21.76 47.87
N PHE A 479 -19.67 -20.49 48.05
CA PHE A 479 -18.86 -19.26 48.16
C PHE A 479 -17.36 -19.17 47.71
N LEU A 480 -16.64 -20.25 47.37
CA LEU A 480 -15.17 -20.24 47.17
C LEU A 480 -14.65 -20.91 45.87
N GLY A 481 -15.46 -21.57 45.04
CA GLY A 481 -14.92 -22.35 43.89
C GLY A 481 -15.06 -21.69 42.52
N ARG A 482 -16.23 -21.13 42.20
CA ARG A 482 -16.58 -20.73 40.82
C ARG A 482 -16.40 -19.24 40.55
N GLN A 483 -16.50 -18.42 41.60
CA GLN A 483 -16.33 -16.97 41.54
C GLN A 483 -14.84 -16.57 41.49
N HIS A 484 -13.97 -17.36 42.13
CA HIS A 484 -12.52 -17.14 42.08
C HIS A 484 -11.91 -17.46 40.70
N ILE A 485 -12.36 -18.50 39.99
CA ILE A 485 -11.86 -18.81 38.64
C ILE A 485 -12.20 -17.68 37.65
N HIS A 486 -13.44 -17.17 37.67
CA HIS A 486 -13.81 -16.01 36.85
C HIS A 486 -13.04 -14.75 37.24
N SER A 487 -12.83 -14.51 38.54
CA SER A 487 -12.04 -13.36 39.01
C SER A 487 -10.57 -13.46 38.59
N TRP A 488 -9.96 -14.64 38.67
CA TRP A 488 -8.59 -14.89 38.20
C TRP A 488 -8.47 -14.72 36.68
N LEU A 489 -9.47 -15.16 35.91
CA LEU A 489 -9.49 -14.97 34.47
C LEU A 489 -9.56 -13.48 34.10
N VAL A 490 -10.40 -12.70 34.80
CA VAL A 490 -10.50 -11.24 34.62
C VAL A 490 -9.19 -10.55 35.02
N VAL A 491 -8.57 -10.93 36.14
CA VAL A 491 -7.28 -10.38 36.55
C VAL A 491 -6.19 -10.68 35.51
N LEU A 492 -6.15 -11.90 34.97
CA LEU A 492 -5.21 -12.28 33.92
C LEU A 492 -5.47 -11.49 32.62
N GLU A 493 -6.72 -11.34 32.21
CA GLU A 493 -7.12 -10.55 31.05
C GLU A 493 -6.70 -9.08 31.20
N VAL A 494 -6.99 -8.48 32.35
CA VAL A 494 -6.61 -7.10 32.67
C VAL A 494 -5.09 -6.95 32.70
N ALA A 495 -4.35 -7.90 33.27
CA ALA A 495 -2.89 -7.88 33.30
C ALA A 495 -2.29 -7.98 31.89
N ILE A 496 -2.80 -8.87 31.03
CA ILE A 496 -2.37 -9.00 29.63
C ILE A 496 -2.68 -7.73 28.86
N ALA A 497 -3.89 -7.17 29.02
CA ALA A 497 -4.29 -5.93 28.38
C ALA A 497 -3.41 -4.74 28.78
N LEU A 498 -3.12 -4.59 30.08
CA LEU A 498 -2.20 -3.57 30.59
C LEU A 498 -0.78 -3.76 30.06
N THR A 499 -0.29 -5.00 29.99
CA THR A 499 1.05 -5.30 29.47
C THR A 499 1.15 -4.96 27.98
N LEU A 500 0.15 -5.34 27.19
CA LEU A 500 0.06 -5.00 25.76
C LEU A 500 -0.05 -3.49 25.55
N LEU A 501 -0.91 -2.82 26.32
CA LEU A 501 -1.07 -1.37 26.26
C LEU A 501 0.25 -0.66 26.60
N THR A 502 0.95 -1.12 27.63
CA THR A 502 2.25 -0.58 28.02
C THR A 502 3.29 -0.81 26.92
N ARG A 503 3.31 -2.00 26.30
CA ARG A 503 4.23 -2.29 25.18
C ARG A 503 3.94 -1.41 23.97
N VAL A 504 2.67 -1.28 23.58
CA VAL A 504 2.27 -0.41 22.46
C VAL A 504 2.57 1.05 22.76
N ALA A 505 2.31 1.53 23.98
CA ALA A 505 2.63 2.90 24.37
C ALA A 505 4.14 3.17 24.35
N LEU A 506 4.95 2.22 24.86
CA LEU A 506 6.40 2.30 24.78
C LEU A 506 6.89 2.24 23.34
N GLU A 507 6.25 1.46 22.47
CA GLU A 507 6.65 1.35 21.06
C GLU A 507 6.24 2.57 20.24
N ILE A 508 5.10 3.19 20.55
CA ILE A 508 4.68 4.50 20.01
C ILE A 508 5.63 5.60 20.50
N GLN A 509 5.95 5.60 21.80
CA GLN A 509 6.90 6.51 22.39
C GLN A 509 8.28 6.33 21.77
N GLU A 510 8.76 5.09 21.63
CA GLU A 510 9.96 4.78 20.86
C GLU A 510 9.79 5.32 19.44
N PHE A 511 8.75 5.02 18.69
CA PHE A 511 8.56 5.55 17.33
C PHE A 511 8.66 7.09 17.25
N PHE A 512 8.09 7.83 18.20
CA PHE A 512 8.15 9.30 18.23
C PHE A 512 9.44 9.88 18.80
N GLU A 513 10.10 9.21 19.73
CA GLU A 513 11.39 9.61 20.33
C GLU A 513 12.58 9.08 19.53
N THR A 514 12.34 8.13 18.63
CA THR A 514 13.35 7.40 17.84
C THR A 514 13.45 7.81 16.35
N PRO A 515 13.05 9.02 15.89
CA PRO A 515 13.66 9.58 14.68
C PRO A 515 15.20 9.58 14.77
N ASP A 516 15.72 9.72 16.00
CA ASP A 516 17.14 9.82 16.31
C ASP A 516 17.90 8.48 16.37
N LYS A 517 17.27 7.28 16.37
CA LYS A 517 18.03 5.98 16.32
C LYS A 517 18.19 5.37 14.94
N PHE A 518 17.66 5.98 13.88
CA PHE A 518 18.22 5.79 12.54
C PHE A 518 19.59 6.52 12.44
N ARG A 519 20.52 6.21 13.37
CA ARG A 519 21.87 6.81 13.42
C ARG A 519 22.74 6.17 12.36
N PHE A 520 22.47 6.55 11.14
CA PHE A 520 23.39 6.48 10.02
C PHE A 520 24.57 7.45 10.25
N GLY A 521 25.35 7.35 11.34
CA GLY A 521 26.53 8.22 11.57
C GLY A 521 26.30 9.75 11.53
N LEU A 522 25.05 10.20 11.51
CA LEU A 522 24.57 11.54 11.17
C LEU A 522 23.54 11.99 12.22
N ASN A 523 23.39 13.30 12.42
CA ASN A 523 22.44 13.87 13.39
C ASN A 523 21.45 14.81 12.68
N PRO A 524 20.22 14.37 12.38
CA PRO A 524 19.25 15.18 11.64
C PRO A 524 18.61 16.30 12.48
N ALA A 525 18.84 16.34 13.80
CA ALA A 525 18.20 17.32 14.67
C ALA A 525 18.63 18.75 14.33
N ARG A 526 17.65 19.60 13.98
CA ARG A 526 17.80 21.00 13.59
C ARG A 526 18.53 21.22 12.25
N VAL A 527 18.46 20.24 11.35
CA VAL A 527 18.89 20.40 9.96
C VAL A 527 17.67 20.66 9.09
N LEU A 528 17.69 21.75 8.31
CA LEU A 528 16.69 22.03 7.29
C LEU A 528 17.30 21.70 5.93
N THR A 529 16.63 20.84 5.16
CA THR A 529 17.03 20.51 3.80
C THR A 529 16.12 21.22 2.80
N MET A 530 16.71 21.68 1.70
CA MET A 530 16.00 22.32 0.59
C MET A 530 16.60 21.81 -0.71
N GLU A 531 15.74 21.47 -1.66
CA GLU A 531 16.13 21.07 -3.00
C GLU A 531 16.03 22.28 -3.93
N ILE A 532 17.11 22.58 -4.66
CA ILE A 532 17.17 23.74 -5.55
C ILE A 532 17.55 23.23 -6.94
N HIS A 533 16.69 23.52 -7.91
CA HIS A 533 16.93 23.21 -9.32
C HIS A 533 17.19 24.51 -10.08
N LEU A 534 18.43 24.71 -10.51
CA LEU A 534 18.81 25.88 -11.31
C LEU A 534 18.42 25.63 -12.78
N PRO A 535 17.70 26.55 -13.45
CA PRO A 535 17.34 26.38 -14.85
C PRO A 535 18.59 26.36 -15.76
N GLU A 536 18.78 25.28 -16.52
CA GLU A 536 19.94 25.09 -17.41
C GLU A 536 20.14 26.27 -18.38
N LYS A 537 19.05 26.83 -18.93
CA LYS A 537 19.10 28.00 -19.82
C LYS A 537 19.62 29.27 -19.17
N GLN A 538 19.40 29.45 -17.87
CA GLN A 538 19.88 30.63 -17.14
C GLN A 538 21.31 30.44 -16.62
N TYR A 539 21.73 29.19 -16.39
CA TYR A 539 23.04 28.84 -15.85
C TYR A 539 23.73 27.77 -16.72
N PRO A 540 24.06 28.05 -17.99
CA PRO A 540 24.63 27.06 -18.90
C PRO A 540 26.08 26.67 -18.56
N GLY A 541 26.81 27.49 -17.80
CA GLY A 541 28.21 27.23 -17.46
C GLY A 541 28.41 26.71 -16.04
N LYS A 542 29.28 25.70 -15.87
CA LYS A 542 29.67 25.17 -14.54
C LYS A 542 30.08 26.28 -13.56
N SER A 543 30.86 27.26 -14.00
CA SER A 543 31.29 28.39 -13.17
C SER A 543 30.13 29.30 -12.72
N GLN A 544 29.08 29.43 -13.53
CA GLN A 544 27.88 30.20 -13.17
C GLN A 544 27.02 29.45 -12.16
N ILE A 545 26.92 28.13 -12.30
CA ILE A 545 26.24 27.25 -11.34
C ILE A 545 26.93 27.32 -9.97
N ILE A 546 28.26 27.16 -9.94
CA ILE A 546 29.06 27.24 -8.71
C ILE A 546 28.87 28.62 -8.04
N ALA A 547 29.03 29.71 -8.81
CA ALA A 547 28.85 31.06 -8.29
C ALA A 547 27.43 31.32 -7.75
N ALA A 548 26.40 30.73 -8.36
CA ALA A 548 25.02 30.84 -7.88
C ALA A 548 24.84 30.14 -6.53
N TYR A 549 25.35 28.91 -6.39
CA TYR A 549 25.29 28.18 -5.12
C TYR A 549 26.11 28.86 -4.01
N GLU A 550 27.28 29.39 -4.32
CA GLU A 550 28.09 30.17 -3.37
C GLU A 550 27.32 31.40 -2.85
N GLN A 551 26.65 32.15 -3.73
CA GLN A 551 25.84 33.30 -3.34
C GLN A 551 24.64 32.90 -2.46
N VAL A 552 24.02 31.76 -2.75
CA VAL A 552 22.93 31.21 -1.93
C VAL A 552 23.46 30.84 -0.54
N LEU A 553 24.56 30.10 -0.47
CA LEU A 553 25.19 29.70 0.80
C LEU A 553 25.59 30.91 1.63
N GLN A 554 26.27 31.90 1.06
CA GLN A 554 26.64 33.13 1.75
C GLN A 554 25.42 33.84 2.35
N LYS A 555 24.31 33.95 1.61
CA LYS A 555 23.09 34.55 2.12
C LYS A 555 22.48 33.72 3.25
N VAL A 556 22.43 32.40 3.11
CA VAL A 556 21.89 31.49 4.13
C VAL A 556 22.70 31.57 5.42
N GLU A 557 24.03 31.64 5.33
CA GLU A 557 24.91 31.76 6.50
C GLU A 557 24.73 33.08 7.26
N THR A 558 24.33 34.15 6.58
CA THR A 558 24.03 35.44 7.24
C THR A 558 22.69 35.45 8.00
N LEU A 559 21.84 34.44 7.83
CA LEU A 559 20.55 34.39 8.51
C LEU A 559 20.72 34.06 10.01
N PRO A 560 20.00 34.77 10.90
CA PRO A 560 20.07 34.51 12.32
C PRO A 560 19.57 33.09 12.65
N GLY A 561 20.42 32.31 13.33
CA GLY A 561 20.10 30.95 13.76
C GLY A 561 20.73 29.84 12.89
N VAL A 562 21.31 30.18 11.75
CA VAL A 562 22.09 29.23 10.92
C VAL A 562 23.48 29.03 11.56
N GLN A 563 23.84 27.79 11.86
CA GLN A 563 25.15 27.44 12.45
C GLN A 563 26.17 27.03 11.39
N SER A 564 25.70 26.34 10.35
CA SER A 564 26.49 25.84 9.24
C SER A 564 25.57 25.59 8.06
N SER A 565 26.12 25.77 6.86
CA SER A 565 25.43 25.52 5.60
C SER A 565 26.29 24.59 4.73
N GLY A 566 25.71 24.00 3.70
CA GLY A 566 26.44 23.18 2.75
C GLY A 566 25.52 22.69 1.63
N VAL A 567 26.11 22.47 0.46
CA VAL A 567 25.44 21.92 -0.72
C VAL A 567 25.88 20.48 -0.94
N VAL A 568 24.95 19.68 -1.45
CA VAL A 568 25.16 18.31 -1.87
C VAL A 568 24.46 18.12 -3.21
N GLY A 569 25.10 17.45 -4.16
CA GLY A 569 24.48 17.16 -5.45
C GLY A 569 23.24 16.25 -5.32
N ARG A 570 23.28 15.28 -4.39
CA ARG A 570 22.14 14.47 -3.96
C ARG A 570 22.26 14.15 -2.49
N ALA A 571 21.24 14.46 -1.69
CA ALA A 571 21.27 14.18 -0.26
C ALA A 571 21.40 12.66 -0.02
N PRO A 572 22.14 12.19 1.01
CA PRO A 572 22.37 10.75 1.23
C PRO A 572 21.12 9.89 1.43
N TRP A 573 19.95 10.50 1.64
CA TRP A 573 18.68 9.82 1.91
C TRP A 573 17.51 10.45 1.15
N PHE A 574 17.44 11.79 1.12
CA PHE A 574 16.41 12.52 0.42
C PHE A 574 16.67 12.51 -1.10
N ASP A 575 16.15 11.48 -1.77
CA ASP A 575 15.94 11.53 -3.21
C ASP A 575 14.43 11.59 -3.51
N ASN A 576 13.94 12.79 -3.80
CA ASN A 576 12.58 13.04 -4.28
C ASN A 576 12.39 12.60 -5.75
N SER A 577 13.47 12.21 -6.45
CA SER A 577 13.39 11.56 -7.77
C SER A 577 13.00 10.08 -7.66
N GLY A 578 12.88 9.54 -6.44
CA GLY A 578 12.21 8.27 -6.20
C GLY A 578 12.94 7.08 -6.80
N SER A 579 14.27 7.07 -6.88
CA SER A 579 14.99 6.03 -7.58
C SER A 579 16.00 5.29 -6.70
N LEU A 580 15.54 4.25 -6.00
CA LEU A 580 16.41 3.27 -5.33
C LEU A 580 17.27 2.45 -6.30
N PHE A 581 16.92 2.43 -7.61
CA PHE A 581 17.56 1.57 -8.61
C PHE A 581 18.31 2.33 -9.72
N ALA A 582 18.13 3.64 -9.86
CA ALA A 582 18.84 4.47 -10.84
C ALA A 582 19.31 5.79 -10.21
N GLY A 583 20.60 6.10 -10.27
CA GLY A 583 21.07 7.46 -9.97
C GLY A 583 21.59 7.72 -8.56
N PHE A 584 21.85 6.66 -7.82
CA PHE A 584 23.12 6.66 -7.12
C PHE A 584 24.22 6.80 -8.18
N ASN A 585 25.05 7.85 -8.14
CA ASN A 585 26.23 7.96 -9.01
C ASN A 585 27.20 6.83 -8.63
N CYS A 586 26.88 5.65 -9.10
CA CYS A 586 27.57 4.42 -8.84
C CYS A 586 28.75 4.40 -9.79
N VAL A 587 29.94 4.64 -9.26
CA VAL A 587 31.17 4.58 -10.04
C VAL A 587 31.93 3.33 -9.63
N GLY A 588 32.49 2.61 -10.59
CA GLY A 588 33.45 1.57 -10.28
C GLY A 588 34.67 2.19 -9.63
N VAL A 589 35.06 1.75 -8.44
CA VAL A 589 36.27 2.22 -7.78
C VAL A 589 37.27 1.08 -7.64
N ALA A 590 38.50 1.39 -8.04
CA ALA A 590 39.60 0.45 -7.98
C ALA A 590 40.87 1.10 -7.40
N ARG A 591 41.69 0.28 -6.77
CA ARG A 591 43.06 0.67 -6.38
C ARG A 591 43.92 0.71 -7.65
N GLU A 592 44.74 1.75 -7.81
CA GLU A 592 45.77 1.76 -8.86
C GLU A 592 46.68 0.52 -8.72
N PRO A 593 46.92 -0.25 -9.78
CA PRO A 593 47.72 -1.46 -9.66
C PRO A 593 49.18 -1.10 -9.38
N ALA A 594 49.69 -1.52 -8.23
CA ALA A 594 51.12 -1.77 -8.09
C ALA A 594 51.42 -3.11 -8.79
N ASN A 595 51.72 -3.06 -10.08
CA ASN A 595 52.21 -4.19 -10.90
C ASN A 595 51.32 -5.45 -10.97
N SER A 596 50.02 -5.32 -11.31
CA SER A 596 49.18 -6.48 -11.64
C SER A 596 48.80 -6.48 -13.13
N PRO A 597 48.98 -7.59 -13.87
CA PRO A 597 48.65 -7.69 -15.31
C PRO A 597 47.15 -7.82 -15.60
N SER A 598 46.32 -7.92 -14.56
CA SER A 598 44.86 -7.95 -14.66
C SER A 598 44.26 -6.63 -14.16
N PRO A 599 43.29 -6.02 -14.87
CA PRO A 599 42.61 -4.83 -14.37
C PRO A 599 41.94 -5.17 -13.01
N PRO A 600 42.03 -4.26 -12.01
CA PRO A 600 41.40 -4.49 -10.72
C PRO A 600 39.89 -4.64 -10.89
N ARG A 601 39.30 -5.65 -10.24
CA ARG A 601 37.84 -5.80 -10.14
C ARG A 601 37.30 -4.60 -9.37
N GLY A 602 36.73 -3.61 -10.08
CA GLY A 602 36.14 -2.43 -9.47
C GLY A 602 34.99 -2.82 -8.55
N ARG A 603 34.84 -2.13 -7.42
CA ARG A 603 33.60 -2.18 -6.63
C ARG A 603 32.73 -0.99 -7.00
N VAL A 604 31.45 -1.27 -7.24
CA VAL A 604 30.46 -0.22 -7.42
C VAL A 604 30.31 0.54 -6.12
N SER A 605 30.37 1.86 -6.18
CA SER A 605 30.21 2.69 -5.00
C SER A 605 29.61 4.04 -5.31
N PHE A 606 28.90 4.59 -4.33
CA PHE A 606 28.17 5.84 -4.45
C PHE A 606 29.10 7.05 -4.45
N LEU A 607 28.93 7.98 -5.39
CA LEU A 607 29.64 9.26 -5.45
C LEU A 607 28.68 10.44 -5.18
N GLY A 608 28.89 11.15 -4.08
CA GLY A 608 28.24 12.42 -3.77
C GLY A 608 29.18 13.58 -4.03
N LEU A 609 28.80 14.52 -4.89
CA LEU A 609 29.50 15.79 -4.97
C LEU A 609 29.04 16.67 -3.80
N ILE A 610 29.98 17.19 -3.01
CA ILE A 610 29.66 17.99 -1.83
C ILE A 610 30.52 19.25 -1.76
N ASP A 611 29.93 20.26 -1.16
CA ASP A 611 30.66 21.41 -0.64
C ASP A 611 31.32 21.08 0.73
N PRO A 612 32.50 21.64 1.04
CA PRO A 612 33.18 21.44 2.33
C PRO A 612 32.32 21.68 3.58
N GLY A 613 31.32 22.57 3.52
CA GLY A 613 30.40 22.89 4.60
C GLY A 613 29.42 21.77 4.96
N LEU A 614 29.09 20.88 4.01
CA LEU A 614 28.04 19.86 4.19
C LEU A 614 28.33 18.92 5.37
N MET A 615 29.57 18.45 5.50
CA MET A 615 29.95 17.53 6.57
C MET A 615 29.75 18.14 7.96
N ARG A 616 29.96 19.46 8.08
CA ARG A 616 29.74 20.23 9.31
C ARG A 616 28.26 20.53 9.52
N ALA A 617 27.52 20.85 8.45
CA ALA A 617 26.08 21.07 8.47
C ALA A 617 25.32 19.81 8.95
N MET A 618 25.69 18.64 8.42
CA MET A 618 25.08 17.36 8.80
C MET A 618 25.72 16.70 10.03
N ARG A 619 26.77 17.31 10.60
CA ARG A 619 27.49 16.82 11.80
C ARG A 619 28.01 15.39 11.65
N ILE A 620 28.53 15.06 10.46
CA ILE A 620 29.16 13.76 10.19
C ILE A 620 30.45 13.66 10.99
N SER A 621 30.51 12.66 11.88
CA SER A 621 31.70 12.40 12.69
C SER A 621 32.77 11.69 11.87
N MET A 622 34.03 12.11 12.00
CA MET A 622 35.15 11.54 11.26
C MET A 622 35.82 10.42 12.07
N ARG A 623 36.28 9.35 11.42
CA ARG A 623 37.09 8.31 12.08
C ARG A 623 38.57 8.64 12.02
N LYS A 624 39.10 8.95 10.83
CA LYS A 624 40.50 9.30 10.60
C LYS A 624 40.65 10.35 9.49
N GLY A 625 41.64 11.24 9.63
CA GLY A 625 42.00 12.29 8.66
C GLY A 625 41.36 13.66 8.93
N ARG A 626 41.07 14.44 7.89
CA ARG A 626 40.55 15.82 7.97
C ARG A 626 39.38 16.07 7.01
N TYR A 627 38.54 17.06 7.33
CA TYR A 627 37.50 17.55 6.41
C TYR A 627 38.11 18.27 5.20
N PHE A 628 37.30 18.44 4.16
CA PHE A 628 37.62 19.31 3.04
C PHE A 628 37.79 20.77 3.48
N THR A 629 38.66 21.47 2.78
CA THR A 629 38.95 22.89 2.96
C THR A 629 38.95 23.59 1.60
N GLU A 630 38.80 24.91 1.59
CA GLU A 630 38.81 25.70 0.34
C GLU A 630 40.12 25.54 -0.45
N GLN A 631 41.23 25.19 0.20
CA GLN A 631 42.51 24.95 -0.47
C GLN A 631 42.50 23.69 -1.33
N ASP A 632 41.63 22.71 -1.01
CA ASP A 632 41.57 21.45 -1.74
C ASP A 632 40.84 21.57 -3.10
N LEU A 633 40.14 22.69 -3.34
CA LEU A 633 39.50 23.04 -4.63
C LEU A 633 40.53 23.34 -5.73
N VAL A 634 41.76 23.70 -5.36
CA VAL A 634 42.81 24.18 -6.28
C VAL A 634 43.77 23.05 -6.70
N ASP A 635 43.65 21.88 -6.09
CA ASP A 635 44.54 20.74 -6.35
C ASP A 635 44.23 20.07 -7.70
N LYS A 636 45.28 19.64 -8.42
CA LYS A 636 45.15 18.94 -9.73
C LYS A 636 44.53 17.54 -9.63
N VAL A 637 44.45 16.97 -8.43
CA VAL A 637 43.87 15.64 -8.16
C VAL A 637 42.77 15.83 -7.13
N PRO A 638 41.49 15.61 -7.47
CA PRO A 638 40.40 15.94 -6.56
C PRO A 638 40.47 15.11 -5.27
N PRO A 639 40.24 15.74 -4.11
CA PRO A 639 40.26 15.06 -2.82
C PRO A 639 39.01 14.20 -2.63
N ALA A 640 39.14 13.08 -1.90
CA ALA A 640 38.03 12.18 -1.59
C ALA A 640 37.91 11.81 -0.11
N ILE A 641 36.67 11.75 0.37
CA ILE A 641 36.31 11.15 1.68
C ILE A 641 35.58 9.84 1.40
N ILE A 642 36.06 8.75 2.01
CA ILE A 642 35.48 7.41 1.85
C ILE A 642 34.92 6.89 3.17
N ASN A 643 34.00 5.93 3.14
CA ASN A 643 33.53 5.28 4.36
C ASN A 643 34.42 4.11 4.81
N GLU A 644 34.21 3.64 6.05
CA GLU A 644 34.95 2.54 6.68
C GLU A 644 34.77 1.21 5.91
N GLY A 645 33.55 0.85 5.52
CA GLY A 645 33.29 -0.41 4.82
C GLY A 645 34.02 -0.53 3.48
N LEU A 646 34.15 0.59 2.78
CA LEU A 646 34.96 0.66 1.59
C LEU A 646 36.46 0.71 1.90
N ALA A 647 36.91 1.48 2.90
CA ALA A 647 38.31 1.48 3.31
C ALA A 647 38.80 0.06 3.64
N ASP A 648 38.03 -0.70 4.41
CA ASP A 648 38.30 -2.10 4.76
C ASP A 648 38.32 -3.02 3.54
N THR A 649 37.51 -2.73 2.52
CA THR A 649 37.54 -3.52 1.29
C THR A 649 38.75 -3.17 0.41
N LEU A 650 38.89 -1.86 0.15
CA LEU A 650 39.93 -1.17 -0.61
C LEU A 650 41.35 -1.59 -0.21
N PHE A 651 41.56 -1.41 1.08
CA PHE A 651 42.88 -1.30 1.68
C PHE A 651 43.10 -2.35 2.78
N ARG A 652 42.05 -3.10 3.18
CA ARG A 652 42.10 -4.13 4.23
C ARG A 652 42.71 -3.58 5.52
N GLU A 653 43.96 -3.92 5.81
CA GLU A 653 44.69 -3.50 7.01
C GLU A 653 45.64 -2.32 6.76
N GLU A 654 45.78 -1.85 5.51
CA GLU A 654 46.63 -0.71 5.18
C GLU A 654 45.91 0.63 5.42
N ASP A 655 46.65 1.66 5.85
CA ASP A 655 46.11 3.01 5.97
C ASP A 655 45.71 3.56 4.58
N PRO A 656 44.44 3.98 4.37
CA PRO A 656 43.98 4.54 3.10
C PRO A 656 44.37 6.02 2.90
N ILE A 657 44.79 6.74 3.95
CA ILE A 657 45.06 8.18 3.87
C ILE A 657 46.26 8.47 2.96
N GLY A 658 46.08 9.41 2.02
CA GLY A 658 47.11 9.86 1.09
C GLY A 658 47.27 8.99 -0.16
N LYS A 659 46.52 7.88 -0.27
CA LYS A 659 46.53 7.01 -1.46
C LYS A 659 45.54 7.48 -2.53
N THR A 660 45.79 7.07 -3.76
CA THR A 660 44.91 7.34 -4.90
C THR A 660 44.00 6.15 -5.20
N VAL A 661 42.77 6.46 -5.60
CA VAL A 661 41.83 5.50 -6.18
C VAL A 661 41.43 5.97 -7.56
N LYS A 662 41.29 5.01 -8.48
CA LYS A 662 40.85 5.27 -9.83
C LYS A 662 39.35 5.07 -9.92
N LEU A 663 38.67 6.06 -10.51
CA LEU A 663 37.31 5.91 -11.00
C LEU A 663 37.38 5.14 -12.32
N VAL A 664 36.72 4.00 -12.39
CA VAL A 664 36.77 3.11 -13.56
C VAL A 664 36.01 3.71 -14.75
N ASP A 665 35.00 4.54 -14.47
CA ASP A 665 34.08 5.11 -15.47
C ASP A 665 34.33 6.59 -15.77
N LEU A 666 35.34 7.20 -15.13
CA LEU A 666 35.71 8.61 -15.31
C LEU A 666 37.23 8.70 -15.57
N PRO A 667 37.69 9.68 -16.36
CA PRO A 667 39.12 9.83 -16.69
C PRO A 667 39.99 10.24 -15.48
N ASP A 668 39.38 10.68 -14.37
CA ASP A 668 40.08 11.30 -13.24
C ASP A 668 40.46 10.30 -12.13
N ASN A 669 41.68 10.46 -11.63
CA ASN A 669 42.15 9.82 -10.39
C ASN A 669 41.75 10.66 -9.18
N LEU A 670 41.35 10.04 -8.07
CA LEU A 670 41.00 10.72 -6.82
C LEU A 670 42.03 10.44 -5.73
N LYS A 671 42.35 11.43 -4.88
CA LYS A 671 43.25 11.28 -3.73
C LYS A 671 42.46 11.18 -2.43
N ILE A 672 42.60 10.08 -1.70
CA ILE A 672 41.88 9.86 -0.44
C ILE A 672 42.49 10.73 0.66
N LEU A 673 41.68 11.63 1.22
CA LEU A 673 42.05 12.46 2.36
C LEU A 673 41.59 11.89 3.70
N THR A 674 40.51 11.09 3.73
CA THR A 674 39.87 10.68 4.99
C THR A 674 39.06 9.39 4.93
N THR A 675 38.80 8.78 6.11
CA THR A 675 37.73 7.79 6.33
C THR A 675 36.63 8.24 7.31
N SER A 676 35.37 8.04 6.94
CA SER A 676 34.14 8.30 7.72
C SER A 676 33.49 6.98 8.20
N PRO A 677 32.74 6.93 9.32
CA PRO A 677 31.96 5.75 9.71
C PRO A 677 31.05 5.30 8.56
N SER A 678 30.81 3.98 8.45
CA SER A 678 29.79 3.48 7.53
C SER A 678 28.44 4.11 7.87
N LEU A 679 27.84 4.79 6.90
CA LEU A 679 26.50 5.34 7.06
C LEU A 679 25.42 4.26 7.03
N LEU A 680 25.76 2.97 6.81
CA LEU A 680 24.84 1.84 6.88
C LEU A 680 25.39 0.78 7.85
N GLU A 681 24.61 0.44 8.89
CA GLU A 681 24.95 -0.64 9.82
C GLU A 681 24.65 -2.00 9.15
N LYS A 682 25.56 -2.98 9.33
CA LYS A 682 25.37 -4.38 8.91
C LYS A 682 24.16 -4.98 9.65
N ARG A 683 22.96 -4.88 9.09
CA ARG A 683 21.83 -5.73 9.51
C ARG A 683 21.16 -6.41 8.32
N ASN A 684 21.18 -7.74 8.40
CA ASN A 684 20.59 -8.75 7.52
C ASN A 684 21.30 -9.06 6.20
N GLN A 685 22.15 -10.09 6.30
CA GLN A 685 22.70 -10.92 5.23
C GLN A 685 21.57 -11.55 4.39
N THR A 686 21.02 -10.86 3.39
CA THR A 686 20.40 -11.49 2.18
C THR A 686 19.98 -10.50 1.09
N ILE A 687 20.53 -9.28 1.07
CA ILE A 687 20.40 -8.39 -0.09
C ILE A 687 21.66 -8.60 -0.93
N ALA A 688 21.48 -9.14 -2.13
CA ALA A 688 22.58 -9.48 -3.04
C ALA A 688 23.15 -8.24 -3.74
N VAL A 689 23.58 -7.24 -2.96
CA VAL A 689 24.63 -6.24 -3.27
C VAL A 689 25.19 -5.82 -1.91
N GLU A 690 26.43 -6.17 -1.58
CA GLU A 690 27.08 -5.70 -0.34
C GLU A 690 27.18 -4.16 -0.37
N PRO A 691 26.57 -3.42 0.59
CA PRO A 691 26.53 -1.96 0.53
C PRO A 691 27.83 -1.33 1.07
N GLY A 692 28.53 -0.59 0.20
CA GLY A 692 29.61 0.33 0.57
C GLY A 692 29.22 1.77 0.23
N THR A 693 28.86 2.57 1.25
CA THR A 693 28.24 3.90 1.12
C THR A 693 29.23 5.07 0.95
N LEU A 694 28.87 6.00 0.05
CA LEU A 694 29.31 7.39 -0.15
C LEU A 694 30.82 7.71 -0.18
N TYR A 695 31.29 8.00 -1.39
CA TYR A 695 32.48 8.78 -1.71
C TYR A 695 32.05 10.21 -1.88
N SER A 696 32.79 11.13 -1.28
CA SER A 696 32.57 12.54 -1.52
C SER A 696 33.71 13.14 -2.30
N VAL A 697 33.43 13.96 -3.31
CA VAL A 697 34.43 14.76 -4.04
C VAL A 697 33.98 16.22 -4.03
N VAL A 698 34.95 17.13 -3.89
CA VAL A 698 34.74 18.57 -4.05
C VAL A 698 35.06 18.92 -5.51
N GLU A 699 34.09 19.49 -6.22
CA GLU A 699 34.28 20.07 -7.57
C GLU A 699 34.23 21.59 -7.49
#